data_AF-A0A951U3K4-F1
#
_entry.id   AF-A0A951U3K4-F1
#
_cell.length_a   1.000
_cell.length_b   1.000
_cell.length_c   1.000
_cell.angle_alpha   90.00
_cell.angle_beta   90.00
_cell.angle_gamma   90.00
#
_symmetry.space_group_name_H-M   'P 1'
#
loop_
_entity.id
_entity.type
_entity.pdbx_description
1 polymer ?
#
loop_
_entity_poly.entity_id
_entity_poly.type
_entity_poly.pdbx_seq_one_letter_code
_entity_poly.pdbx_strand_id
1 'polypeptide(L)'
;MSSPNKIIPSKFSNKSRKLTLNFSSIHFDDAEIDIGLSSYVDQNELHNLRKVHSNTHFFYKDRNHILSIPILVNEVPIGEKLKRIKLSENLHIAAALVKHSFINFLYSLGRKVTSYDPVEFLAEPQRNFLNKSYTSDIQILEWLGICPRYIAAIRKVSFDYQPAFLGLVLDVSTRRWIELPCNLLIEKKISLDGLYVSKMVQPNNPKIAPFLRLIGQVQSIEGEFLRLSDARDDIETILSKDVFLEPRQEAFNRCLDCLFREHADAVKDDLEKKLIDFRDGANRLKHLQKVINYFSTQSFEMVPGVNFSFQPFLTEAEAQNFPSVQMAPRTIYVFDASGEKTSTWHDGGLSEYGPYSAPTFTPSDPRICVICQETQKGRVEQFLYKLINGVTVKELTQKNKRQPFAQGLIRKYSLDNIDYKFFLTHGSTATEYERAVRQALNYQRQERFKWDLALIQIDRAFHDLEGDNNPYLTSKASFLAAQIPTQDFEIETIDVPDRSLCYILNIISLAIYAKLGGVPWLIKADRTITYELIFGLGSSVVTKGRLGQRQQIVGITTVFSGDGNYMLSNLSKAVPIAEYKDALLESLRETIIKVKRAMNWERGNHIRLIFHAFKPLKDNEAEAIKELMKELCSEYDVDYAFLHIVQDHPFILFDESENGVWDYETQTPGKGKFTPKRGLFFRVSKSEVLLSLTGANEVKRPENGIPTPVLLRLHRESTFNDTTYLARQVFTFSCHSWRSFFPSSMPVTITYSELIAKMLGQLGTVSSWNPDSMLGRVGETRWFL
;
A
#
# COMPACT_ATOMS: atom_id res chain seq x y z
N MET A 1 -40.29 -8.30 -36.03
CA MET A 1 -39.09 -8.10 -36.88
C MET A 1 -38.39 -6.84 -36.40
N SER A 2 -37.47 -7.02 -35.46
CA SER A 2 -36.81 -5.98 -34.68
C SER A 2 -35.35 -5.87 -35.14
N SER A 3 -35.00 -4.72 -35.71
CA SER A 3 -33.64 -4.38 -36.12
C SER A 3 -32.70 -4.30 -34.90
N PRO A 4 -31.49 -4.87 -34.97
CA PRO A 4 -30.53 -4.79 -33.87
C PRO A 4 -29.93 -3.38 -33.78
N ASN A 5 -29.99 -2.80 -32.58
CA ASN A 5 -29.36 -1.53 -32.23
C ASN A 5 -27.84 -1.60 -32.48
N LYS A 6 -27.37 -0.80 -33.44
CA LYS A 6 -25.94 -0.52 -33.67
C LYS A 6 -25.36 0.14 -32.43
N ILE A 7 -24.39 -0.54 -31.82
CA ILE A 7 -23.47 0.04 -30.84
C ILE A 7 -22.71 1.16 -31.54
N ILE A 8 -22.98 2.41 -31.14
CA ILE A 8 -22.22 3.58 -31.59
C ILE A 8 -20.90 3.57 -30.81
N PRO A 9 -19.73 3.43 -31.44
CA PRO A 9 -18.47 3.53 -30.74
C PRO A 9 -18.31 4.96 -30.23
N SER A 10 -18.11 5.10 -28.91
CA SER A 10 -17.81 6.37 -28.26
C SER A 10 -16.61 7.02 -28.93
N LYS A 11 -16.81 8.23 -29.48
CA LYS A 11 -15.74 9.10 -29.98
C LYS A 11 -14.83 9.52 -28.81
N PHE A 12 -13.87 8.68 -28.45
CA PHE A 12 -12.68 9.11 -27.72
C PHE A 12 -11.58 9.43 -28.74
N SER A 13 -10.98 10.60 -28.58
CA SER A 13 -9.77 11.03 -29.28
C SER A 13 -8.71 9.91 -29.21
N ASN A 14 -8.54 9.18 -30.31
CA ASN A 14 -7.47 8.22 -30.51
C ASN A 14 -6.18 9.01 -30.79
N LYS A 15 -5.54 9.53 -29.74
CA LYS A 15 -4.08 9.41 -29.73
C LYS A 15 -3.82 7.91 -29.69
N SER A 16 -3.09 7.37 -30.67
CA SER A 16 -2.74 5.95 -30.67
C SER A 16 -2.00 5.66 -29.38
N ARG A 17 -2.63 4.89 -28.50
CA ARG A 17 -2.01 4.40 -27.27
C ARG A 17 -0.67 3.75 -27.62
N LYS A 18 0.36 4.00 -26.82
CA LYS A 18 1.68 3.36 -26.99
C LYS A 18 2.14 2.82 -25.65
N LEU A 19 1.82 1.55 -25.39
CA LEU A 19 2.21 0.90 -24.14
C LEU A 19 3.57 0.23 -24.24
N THR A 20 4.37 0.39 -23.18
CA THR A 20 5.65 -0.28 -22.99
C THR A 20 5.66 -0.90 -21.59
N LEU A 21 5.94 -2.20 -21.50
CA LEU A 21 6.09 -2.92 -20.24
C LEU A 21 7.58 -3.02 -19.91
N ASN A 22 7.99 -2.79 -18.67
CA ASN A 22 9.39 -2.94 -18.25
C ASN A 22 9.87 -4.40 -18.13
N PHE A 23 9.46 -5.22 -19.09
CA PHE A 23 9.72 -6.63 -19.18
C PHE A 23 10.52 -6.90 -20.46
N SER A 24 11.69 -7.51 -20.30
CA SER A 24 12.56 -7.94 -21.38
C SER A 24 12.51 -9.46 -21.48
N SER A 25 12.12 -9.99 -22.64
CA SER A 25 12.17 -11.44 -22.87
C SER A 25 13.60 -11.95 -22.78
N ILE A 26 13.78 -13.13 -22.19
CA ILE A 26 15.06 -13.83 -22.19
C ILE A 26 14.99 -14.94 -23.23
N HIS A 27 15.82 -14.84 -24.26
CA HIS A 27 15.98 -15.89 -25.25
C HIS A 27 17.20 -16.74 -24.89
N PHE A 28 17.06 -18.05 -24.99
CA PHE A 28 18.16 -18.99 -24.72
C PHE A 28 18.06 -20.22 -25.59
N ASP A 29 19.21 -20.85 -25.82
CA ASP A 29 19.31 -22.06 -26.62
C ASP A 29 18.60 -23.22 -25.91
N ASP A 30 17.70 -23.89 -26.63
CA ASP A 30 16.97 -25.03 -26.08
C ASP A 30 17.88 -26.27 -26.00
N ALA A 31 18.63 -26.35 -24.91
CA ALA A 31 19.64 -27.38 -24.67
C ALA A 31 19.19 -28.42 -23.63
N GLU A 32 19.72 -29.64 -23.80
CA GLU A 32 19.68 -30.68 -22.78
C GLU A 32 20.95 -30.60 -21.92
N ILE A 33 20.77 -30.62 -20.60
CA ILE A 33 21.88 -30.57 -19.63
C ILE A 33 21.80 -31.75 -18.68
N ASP A 34 22.96 -32.23 -18.26
CA ASP A 34 23.08 -33.27 -17.24
C ASP A 34 23.13 -32.62 -15.85
N ILE A 35 22.30 -33.14 -14.94
CA ILE A 35 22.19 -32.65 -13.57
C ILE A 35 22.39 -33.79 -12.57
N GLY A 36 23.01 -33.47 -11.44
CA GLY A 36 23.14 -34.34 -10.28
C GLY A 36 21.98 -34.13 -9.33
N LEU A 37 21.40 -35.22 -8.82
CA LEU A 37 20.30 -35.22 -7.87
C LEU A 37 20.76 -35.82 -6.55
N SER A 38 20.62 -35.06 -5.47
CA SER A 38 20.76 -35.55 -4.10
C SER A 38 19.50 -35.25 -3.29
N SER A 39 19.22 -36.06 -2.27
CA SER A 39 18.11 -35.77 -1.36
C SER A 39 18.42 -34.54 -0.49
N TYR A 40 17.45 -33.65 -0.25
CA TYR A 40 17.64 -32.50 0.64
C TYR A 40 17.48 -32.92 2.10
N VAL A 41 18.55 -32.88 2.89
CA VAL A 41 18.49 -33.15 4.34
C VAL A 41 18.20 -31.86 5.10
N ASP A 42 19.11 -30.89 5.02
CA ASP A 42 18.97 -29.62 5.72
C ASP A 42 19.67 -28.44 5.01
N GLN A 43 19.57 -27.25 5.61
CA GLN A 43 20.16 -26.04 5.06
C GLN A 43 21.70 -25.98 5.23
N ASN A 44 22.26 -26.66 6.22
CA ASN A 44 23.69 -26.67 6.50
C ASN A 44 24.44 -27.48 5.45
N GLU A 45 23.90 -28.63 5.04
CA GLU A 45 24.42 -29.45 3.95
C GLU A 45 24.48 -28.66 2.64
N LEU A 46 23.35 -28.05 2.24
CA LEU A 46 23.30 -27.20 1.04
C LEU A 46 24.29 -26.03 1.11
N HIS A 47 24.46 -25.45 2.30
CA HIS A 47 25.45 -24.39 2.53
C HIS A 47 26.88 -24.90 2.34
N ASN A 48 27.21 -26.07 2.91
CA ASN A 48 28.53 -26.70 2.77
C ASN A 48 28.84 -27.05 1.32
N LEU A 49 27.90 -27.66 0.59
CA LEU A 49 28.05 -27.95 -0.84
C LEU A 49 28.36 -26.69 -1.64
N ARG A 50 27.59 -25.62 -1.42
CA ARG A 50 27.83 -24.32 -2.05
C ARG A 50 29.18 -23.73 -1.67
N LYS A 51 29.62 -23.85 -0.42
CA LYS A 51 30.90 -23.31 0.04
C LYS A 51 32.09 -24.04 -0.58
N VAL A 52 32.03 -25.36 -0.70
CA VAL A 52 33.12 -26.19 -1.24
C VAL A 52 33.21 -26.08 -2.76
N HIS A 53 32.07 -26.04 -3.45
CA HIS A 53 32.01 -26.18 -4.90
C HIS A 53 31.47 -24.94 -5.64
N SER A 54 31.41 -23.75 -5.01
CA SER A 54 30.82 -22.52 -5.61
C SER A 54 31.44 -22.09 -6.94
N ASN A 55 32.68 -22.51 -7.20
CA ASN A 55 33.44 -22.11 -8.38
C ASN A 55 33.26 -23.09 -9.55
N THR A 56 32.84 -24.33 -9.28
CA THR A 56 32.71 -25.40 -10.29
C THR A 56 31.28 -25.83 -10.53
N HIS A 57 30.39 -25.69 -9.53
CA HIS A 57 29.01 -26.14 -9.57
C HIS A 57 28.02 -25.10 -9.05
N PHE A 58 26.84 -25.06 -9.66
CA PHE A 58 25.66 -24.38 -9.18
C PHE A 58 24.73 -25.37 -8.46
N PHE A 59 24.35 -25.03 -7.22
CA PHE A 59 23.42 -25.85 -6.42
C PHE A 59 22.09 -25.16 -6.21
N TYR A 60 21.01 -25.85 -6.57
CA TYR A 60 19.63 -25.37 -6.48
C TYR A 60 18.78 -26.35 -5.66
N LYS A 61 18.03 -25.83 -4.67
CA LYS A 61 17.05 -26.64 -3.95
C LYS A 61 15.76 -26.68 -4.76
N ASP A 62 15.37 -27.85 -5.23
CA ASP A 62 14.08 -28.10 -5.87
C ASP A 62 13.24 -29.03 -5.00
N ARG A 63 12.27 -28.45 -4.28
CA ARG A 63 11.40 -29.14 -3.31
C ARG A 63 12.22 -29.95 -2.28
N ASN A 64 12.27 -31.26 -2.44
CA ASN A 64 12.93 -32.23 -1.56
C ASN A 64 14.29 -32.70 -2.11
N HIS A 65 14.80 -32.09 -3.18
CA HIS A 65 16.06 -32.45 -3.81
C HIS A 65 17.01 -31.26 -3.90
N ILE A 66 18.30 -31.55 -3.98
CA ILE A 66 19.36 -30.63 -4.36
C ILE A 66 19.81 -31.01 -5.77
N LEU A 67 19.72 -30.05 -6.68
CA LEU A 67 20.25 -30.14 -8.03
C LEU A 67 21.68 -29.60 -8.04
N SER A 68 22.62 -30.37 -8.59
CA SER A 68 23.99 -29.94 -8.90
C SER A 68 24.16 -29.79 -10.40
N ILE A 69 24.62 -28.63 -10.83
CA ILE A 69 24.80 -28.29 -12.24
C ILE A 69 26.22 -27.78 -12.44
N PRO A 70 27.08 -28.46 -13.23
CA PRO A 70 28.42 -27.97 -13.57
C PRO A 70 28.35 -26.62 -14.29
N ILE A 71 29.20 -25.68 -13.89
CA ILE A 71 29.31 -24.34 -14.50
C ILE A 71 30.65 -24.12 -15.21
N LEU A 72 31.54 -25.12 -15.21
CA LEU A 72 32.80 -25.12 -15.95
C LEU A 72 32.86 -26.30 -16.92
N VAL A 73 33.63 -26.13 -17.98
CA VAL A 73 33.88 -27.17 -18.98
C VAL A 73 34.61 -28.35 -18.32
N ASN A 74 34.20 -29.59 -18.62
CA ASN A 74 34.75 -30.87 -18.12
C ASN A 74 34.42 -31.26 -16.68
N GLU A 75 33.58 -30.50 -15.97
CA GLU A 75 33.07 -30.89 -14.65
C GLU A 75 31.86 -31.84 -14.79
N VAL A 76 31.73 -32.80 -13.87
CA VAL A 76 30.65 -33.81 -13.89
C VAL A 76 29.65 -33.51 -12.77
N PRO A 77 28.32 -33.62 -13.00
CA PRO A 77 27.35 -33.29 -11.97
C PRO A 77 27.51 -34.15 -10.71
N ILE A 78 27.34 -33.52 -9.55
CA ILE A 78 27.48 -34.18 -8.23
C ILE A 78 26.09 -34.64 -7.75
N GLY A 79 25.91 -35.93 -7.49
CA GLY A 79 24.70 -36.43 -6.84
C GLY A 79 24.59 -37.95 -6.82
N GLU A 80 23.59 -38.45 -6.08
CA GLU A 80 23.26 -39.88 -6.01
C GLU A 80 22.77 -40.43 -7.36
N LYS A 81 22.08 -39.58 -8.13
CA LYS A 81 21.54 -39.91 -9.46
C LYS A 81 21.88 -38.82 -10.45
N LEU A 82 22.20 -39.22 -11.68
CA LEU A 82 22.32 -38.32 -12.81
C LEU A 82 21.01 -38.32 -13.60
N LYS A 83 20.57 -37.15 -14.04
CA LYS A 83 19.38 -36.98 -14.87
C LYS A 83 19.67 -35.98 -15.97
N ARG A 84 19.24 -36.29 -17.19
CA ARG A 84 19.23 -35.33 -18.30
C ARG A 84 17.91 -34.57 -18.31
N ILE A 85 17.97 -33.25 -18.42
CA ILE A 85 16.79 -32.39 -18.49
C ILE A 85 16.90 -31.41 -19.63
N LYS A 86 15.75 -31.05 -20.20
CA LYS A 86 15.64 -30.02 -21.23
C LYS A 86 15.28 -28.67 -20.59
N LEU A 87 16.02 -27.61 -20.92
CA LEU A 87 15.85 -26.30 -20.26
C LEU A 87 14.51 -25.63 -20.58
N SER A 88 13.99 -25.73 -21.81
CA SER A 88 12.67 -25.19 -22.19
C SER A 88 11.51 -25.80 -21.40
N GLU A 89 11.63 -27.08 -21.01
CA GLU A 89 10.63 -27.78 -20.19
C GLU A 89 10.78 -27.46 -18.69
N ASN A 90 11.96 -26.96 -18.28
CA ASN A 90 12.33 -26.72 -16.90
C ASN A 90 12.69 -25.24 -16.65
N LEU A 91 11.79 -24.34 -17.04
CA LEU A 91 12.01 -22.88 -16.95
C LEU A 91 12.39 -22.36 -15.55
N HIS A 92 12.01 -23.06 -14.48
CA HIS A 92 12.39 -22.70 -13.11
C HIS A 92 13.90 -22.91 -12.85
N ILE A 93 14.50 -23.94 -13.45
CA ILE A 93 15.95 -24.19 -13.42
C ILE A 93 16.67 -23.19 -14.32
N ALA A 94 16.17 -22.98 -15.54
CA ALA A 94 16.72 -21.98 -16.46
C ALA A 94 16.72 -20.57 -15.82
N ALA A 95 15.63 -20.17 -15.14
CA ALA A 95 15.57 -18.90 -14.40
C ALA A 95 16.63 -18.82 -13.29
N ALA A 96 16.89 -19.92 -12.58
CA ALA A 96 17.90 -19.98 -11.54
C ALA A 96 19.33 -19.85 -12.10
N LEU A 97 19.61 -20.47 -13.26
CA LEU A 97 20.88 -20.37 -13.97
C LEU A 97 21.12 -18.97 -14.56
N VAL A 98 20.11 -18.38 -15.21
CA VAL A 98 20.16 -16.98 -15.67
C VAL A 98 20.47 -16.04 -14.51
N LYS A 99 19.80 -16.24 -13.36
CA LYS A 99 20.05 -15.44 -12.16
C LYS A 99 21.48 -15.57 -11.67
N HIS A 100 21.99 -16.79 -11.61
CA HIS A 100 23.38 -17.06 -11.21
C HIS A 100 24.38 -16.37 -12.15
N SER A 101 24.21 -16.55 -13.46
CA SER A 101 25.05 -15.94 -14.48
C SER A 101 25.01 -14.41 -14.43
N PHE A 102 23.81 -13.84 -14.28
CA PHE A 102 23.61 -12.39 -14.15
C PHE A 102 24.28 -11.79 -12.90
N ILE A 103 24.20 -12.46 -11.75
CA ILE A 103 24.90 -12.03 -10.53
C ILE A 103 26.42 -12.09 -10.72
N ASN A 104 26.94 -13.13 -11.36
CA ASN A 104 28.37 -13.24 -11.66
C ASN A 104 28.85 -12.10 -12.56
N PHE A 105 28.07 -11.76 -13.58
CA PHE A 105 28.31 -10.61 -14.45
C PHE A 105 28.30 -9.28 -13.68
N LEU A 106 27.32 -9.05 -12.80
CA LEU A 106 27.29 -7.84 -11.97
C LEU A 106 28.51 -7.76 -11.05
N TYR A 107 28.91 -8.90 -10.47
CA TYR A 107 30.09 -8.99 -9.63
C TYR A 107 31.38 -8.72 -10.40
N SER A 108 31.53 -9.22 -11.63
CA SER A 108 32.70 -8.93 -12.48
C SER A 108 32.79 -7.45 -12.89
N LEU A 109 31.66 -6.74 -12.91
CA LEU A 109 31.63 -5.29 -13.10
C LEU A 109 31.89 -4.48 -11.81
N GLY A 110 32.13 -5.14 -10.68
CA GLY A 110 32.30 -4.48 -9.37
C GLY A 110 31.02 -3.86 -8.81
N ARG A 111 29.83 -4.30 -9.25
CA ARG A 111 28.55 -3.79 -8.74
C ARG A 111 28.26 -4.37 -7.36
N LYS A 112 27.82 -3.51 -6.44
CA LYS A 112 27.30 -3.93 -5.13
C LYS A 112 25.90 -4.55 -5.30
N VAL A 113 25.80 -5.88 -5.26
CA VAL A 113 24.53 -6.62 -5.27
C VAL A 113 23.99 -6.71 -3.85
N THR A 114 22.76 -6.29 -3.60
CA THR A 114 22.20 -6.12 -2.25
C THR A 114 21.12 -7.14 -1.90
N SER A 115 20.58 -7.82 -2.90
CA SER A 115 19.60 -8.89 -2.76
C SER A 115 19.74 -9.92 -3.87
N TYR A 116 19.37 -11.17 -3.60
CA TYR A 116 19.42 -12.29 -4.54
C TYR A 116 18.11 -12.52 -5.29
N ASP A 117 16.95 -12.32 -4.64
CA ASP A 117 15.64 -12.53 -5.28
C ASP A 117 14.58 -11.54 -4.77
N PRO A 118 14.21 -10.53 -5.58
CA PRO A 118 14.80 -10.19 -6.87
C PRO A 118 16.28 -9.77 -6.74
N VAL A 119 17.03 -9.85 -7.84
CA VAL A 119 18.42 -9.36 -7.85
C VAL A 119 18.40 -7.85 -7.74
N GLU A 120 18.98 -7.31 -6.67
CA GLU A 120 19.07 -5.86 -6.50
C GLU A 120 20.52 -5.43 -6.54
N PHE A 121 20.83 -4.33 -7.22
CA PHE A 121 22.18 -3.80 -7.28
C PHE A 121 22.21 -2.29 -7.36
N LEU A 122 23.29 -1.71 -6.84
CA LEU A 122 23.49 -0.26 -6.82
C LEU A 122 24.23 0.20 -8.08
N ALA A 123 23.89 1.41 -8.54
CA ALA A 123 24.71 2.12 -9.49
C ALA A 123 26.10 2.45 -8.91
N GLU A 124 27.02 2.81 -9.79
CA GLU A 124 28.35 3.34 -9.43
C GLU A 124 28.27 4.52 -8.45
N PRO A 125 29.19 4.62 -7.46
CA PRO A 125 29.24 5.74 -6.51
C PRO A 125 29.29 7.13 -7.18
N GLN A 126 29.86 7.24 -8.38
CA GLN A 126 29.87 8.47 -9.20
C GLN A 126 28.46 8.96 -9.58
N ARG A 127 27.44 8.11 -9.45
CA ARG A 127 26.02 8.46 -9.61
C ARG A 127 25.33 8.89 -8.32
N ASN A 128 26.08 9.23 -7.27
CA ASN A 128 25.52 9.88 -6.08
C ASN A 128 24.87 11.22 -6.48
N PHE A 129 23.56 11.33 -6.28
CA PHE A 129 22.79 12.54 -6.58
C PHE A 129 23.25 13.72 -5.72
N LEU A 130 23.65 13.46 -4.46
CA LEU A 130 24.11 14.48 -3.53
C LEU A 130 25.37 15.19 -4.02
N ASN A 131 26.34 14.45 -4.56
CA ASN A 131 27.59 15.01 -5.08
C ASN A 131 27.39 15.97 -6.27
N LYS A 132 26.23 15.89 -6.93
CA LYS A 132 25.88 16.78 -8.04
C LYS A 132 25.13 18.01 -7.57
N SER A 133 24.65 18.03 -6.31
CA SER A 133 23.75 19.03 -5.75
C SER A 133 24.42 20.24 -5.10
N TYR A 134 25.75 20.24 -5.05
CA TYR A 134 26.52 21.39 -4.59
C TYR A 134 27.84 21.46 -5.35
N THR A 135 28.18 22.64 -5.88
CA THR A 135 29.45 22.92 -6.57
C THR A 135 30.25 23.94 -5.79
N SER A 136 31.23 23.46 -5.01
CA SER A 136 32.50 24.12 -4.66
C SER A 136 33.19 23.29 -3.57
N ASP A 137 34.35 22.73 -3.89
CA ASP A 137 35.40 22.20 -2.99
C ASP A 137 35.11 21.03 -2.02
N ILE A 138 33.91 20.43 -2.03
CA ILE A 138 33.62 19.28 -1.15
C ILE A 138 34.09 17.97 -1.79
N GLN A 139 35.02 17.28 -1.10
CA GLN A 139 35.40 15.89 -1.39
C GLN A 139 34.15 15.01 -1.53
N ILE A 140 34.14 14.12 -2.52
CA ILE A 140 33.14 13.06 -2.68
C ILE A 140 32.85 12.44 -1.31
N LEU A 141 31.63 12.63 -0.79
CA LEU A 141 31.22 12.04 0.48
C LEU A 141 30.93 10.56 0.25
N GLU A 142 31.94 9.70 0.46
CA GLU A 142 31.79 8.27 0.24
C GLU A 142 30.77 7.64 1.20
N TRP A 143 30.69 8.15 2.42
CA TRP A 143 29.84 7.61 3.49
C TRP A 143 28.40 8.14 3.47
N LEU A 144 28.07 9.18 2.70
CA LEU A 144 26.73 9.79 2.68
C LEU A 144 26.26 10.01 1.24
N GLY A 145 25.12 9.43 0.87
CA GLY A 145 24.62 9.64 -0.47
C GLY A 145 23.29 9.00 -0.80
N ILE A 146 22.86 9.29 -2.03
CA ILE A 146 21.67 8.70 -2.65
C ILE A 146 22.03 8.30 -4.07
N CYS A 147 21.77 7.05 -4.47
CA CYS A 147 22.06 6.55 -5.81
C CYS A 147 20.91 5.73 -6.37
N PRO A 148 20.87 5.51 -7.69
CA PRO A 148 19.97 4.54 -8.29
C PRO A 148 20.21 3.12 -7.75
N ARG A 149 19.13 2.45 -7.37
CA ARG A 149 19.06 1.02 -7.04
C ARG A 149 18.21 0.33 -8.10
N TYR A 150 18.82 -0.58 -8.84
CA TYR A 150 18.13 -1.38 -9.85
C TYR A 150 17.57 -2.66 -9.24
N ILE A 151 16.39 -3.04 -9.68
CA ILE A 151 15.69 -4.28 -9.30
C ILE A 151 15.54 -5.10 -10.58
N ALA A 152 16.17 -6.26 -10.61
CA ALA A 152 16.20 -7.20 -11.72
C ALA A 152 15.53 -8.50 -11.30
N ALA A 153 14.25 -8.65 -11.62
CA ALA A 153 13.46 -9.82 -11.27
C ALA A 153 13.28 -10.75 -12.48
N ILE A 154 13.97 -11.89 -12.47
CA ILE A 154 13.77 -12.93 -13.48
C ILE A 154 12.49 -13.68 -13.15
N ARG A 155 11.52 -13.65 -14.07
CA ARG A 155 10.17 -14.18 -13.89
C ARG A 155 9.81 -15.12 -15.03
N LYS A 156 9.11 -16.19 -14.68
CA LYS A 156 8.33 -16.99 -15.63
C LYS A 156 6.97 -16.32 -15.79
N VAL A 157 6.58 -15.97 -17.01
CA VAL A 157 5.29 -15.36 -17.33
C VAL A 157 4.55 -16.18 -18.39
N SER A 158 3.24 -15.98 -18.50
CA SER A 158 2.38 -16.61 -19.50
C SER A 158 1.26 -15.62 -19.80
N PHE A 159 1.55 -14.67 -20.69
CA PHE A 159 0.61 -13.62 -21.08
C PHE A 159 -0.59 -14.25 -21.80
N ASP A 160 -1.82 -13.96 -21.35
CA ASP A 160 -3.07 -14.41 -21.99
C ASP A 160 -3.11 -15.87 -22.47
N TYR A 161 -2.64 -16.79 -21.63
CA TYR A 161 -2.60 -18.25 -21.89
C TYR A 161 -1.61 -18.68 -22.98
N GLN A 162 -0.74 -17.79 -23.45
CA GLN A 162 0.41 -18.16 -24.29
C GLN A 162 1.37 -19.09 -23.54
N PRO A 163 2.22 -19.87 -24.25
CA PRO A 163 3.25 -20.68 -23.63
C PRO A 163 4.09 -19.87 -22.65
N ALA A 164 4.46 -20.50 -21.53
CA ALA A 164 5.25 -19.82 -20.53
C ALA A 164 6.67 -19.57 -21.05
N PHE A 165 7.22 -18.40 -20.74
CA PHE A 165 8.59 -18.04 -21.10
C PHE A 165 9.25 -17.22 -19.99
N LEU A 166 10.56 -17.02 -20.10
CA LEU A 166 11.34 -16.25 -19.13
C LEU A 166 11.50 -14.81 -19.59
N GLY A 167 11.52 -13.90 -18.63
CA GLY A 167 12.00 -12.55 -18.86
C GLY A 167 12.47 -11.87 -17.60
N LEU A 168 13.15 -10.74 -17.83
CA LEU A 168 13.66 -9.84 -16.82
C LEU A 168 12.68 -8.67 -16.68
N VAL A 169 12.05 -8.56 -15.51
CA VAL A 169 11.42 -7.31 -15.09
C VAL A 169 12.52 -6.42 -14.53
N LEU A 170 12.79 -5.30 -15.19
CA LEU A 170 13.81 -4.35 -14.78
C LEU A 170 13.15 -3.07 -14.29
N ASP A 171 13.41 -2.72 -13.03
CA ASP A 171 12.96 -1.47 -12.44
C ASP A 171 14.12 -0.73 -11.77
N VAL A 172 13.91 0.54 -11.45
CA VAL A 172 14.86 1.40 -10.77
C VAL A 172 14.16 2.25 -9.72
N SER A 173 14.80 2.32 -8.56
CA SER A 173 14.43 3.15 -7.42
C SER A 173 15.67 3.90 -6.95
N THR A 174 15.59 4.62 -5.82
CA THR A 174 16.76 5.22 -5.18
C THR A 174 17.02 4.59 -3.82
N ARG A 175 18.28 4.56 -3.41
CA ARG A 175 18.70 4.10 -2.09
C ARG A 175 19.57 5.17 -1.43
N ARG A 176 19.21 5.53 -0.19
CA ARG A 176 20.04 6.34 0.70
C ARG A 176 21.03 5.46 1.46
N TRP A 177 22.20 5.98 1.77
CA TRP A 177 23.13 5.35 2.69
C TRP A 177 23.78 6.35 3.63
N ILE A 178 24.09 5.87 4.84
CA ILE A 178 24.90 6.52 5.87
C ILE A 178 25.86 5.43 6.36
N GLU A 179 27.03 5.35 5.75
CA GLU A 179 28.04 4.29 5.98
C GLU A 179 29.20 4.80 6.85
N LEU A 180 28.93 5.75 7.75
CA LEU A 180 29.87 6.19 8.77
C LEU A 180 29.48 5.61 10.14
N PRO A 181 30.38 4.96 10.88
CA PRO A 181 30.15 4.51 12.24
C PRO A 181 29.70 5.65 13.16
N CYS A 182 28.84 5.34 14.14
CA CYS A 182 28.24 6.36 15.01
C CYS A 182 29.26 7.15 15.82
N ASN A 183 30.38 6.56 16.25
CA ASN A 183 31.45 7.30 16.94
C ASN A 183 32.01 8.44 16.09
N LEU A 184 32.24 8.20 14.79
CA LEU A 184 32.76 9.22 13.87
C LEU A 184 31.69 10.27 13.51
N LEU A 185 30.41 9.91 13.56
CA LEU A 185 29.31 10.88 13.43
C LEU A 185 29.25 11.83 14.64
N ILE A 186 29.49 11.30 15.84
CA ILE A 186 29.57 12.09 17.08
C ILE A 186 30.74 13.08 17.03
N GLU A 187 31.91 12.64 16.58
CA GLU A 187 33.08 13.51 16.36
C GLU A 187 32.77 14.67 15.39
N LYS A 188 31.89 14.41 14.40
CA LYS A 188 31.39 15.42 13.46
C LYS A 188 30.26 16.30 14.01
N LYS A 189 29.90 16.15 15.29
CA LYS A 189 28.84 16.88 16.00
C LYS A 189 27.42 16.62 15.46
N ILE A 190 27.18 15.44 14.91
CA ILE A 190 25.84 15.01 14.49
C ILE A 190 25.13 14.40 15.72
N SER A 191 24.03 15.01 16.16
CA SER A 191 23.22 14.47 17.25
C SER A 191 22.53 13.18 16.82
N LEU A 192 22.73 12.13 17.63
CA LEU A 192 22.13 10.81 17.42
C LEU A 192 20.81 10.65 18.19
N ASP A 193 20.42 11.63 19.02
CA ASP A 193 19.33 11.49 19.99
C ASP A 193 18.00 11.19 19.29
N GLY A 194 17.34 10.12 19.70
CA GLY A 194 16.10 9.64 19.10
C GLY A 194 16.25 8.96 17.74
N LEU A 195 17.46 8.86 17.17
CA LEU A 195 17.69 8.14 15.92
C LEU A 195 17.88 6.65 16.16
N TYR A 196 17.45 5.84 15.19
CA TYR A 196 17.68 4.41 15.22
C TYR A 196 19.05 4.03 14.67
N VAL A 197 19.69 3.05 15.32
CA VAL A 197 20.99 2.49 14.94
C VAL A 197 20.87 1.02 14.53
N SER A 198 21.78 0.61 13.66
CA SER A 198 21.82 -0.72 13.05
C SER A 198 23.24 -1.29 13.08
N LYS A 199 23.35 -2.61 13.17
CA LYS A 199 24.62 -3.35 13.07
C LYS A 199 24.80 -3.89 11.65
N MET A 200 26.03 -3.86 11.15
CA MET A 200 26.37 -4.45 9.86
C MET A 200 26.36 -5.99 9.95
N VAL A 201 25.68 -6.66 9.02
CA VAL A 201 25.59 -8.12 8.93
C VAL A 201 26.15 -8.59 7.60
N GLN A 202 27.01 -9.61 7.67
CA GLN A 202 27.60 -10.25 6.50
C GLN A 202 26.68 -11.36 5.98
N PRO A 203 26.30 -11.36 4.69
CA PRO A 203 25.53 -12.44 4.11
C PRO A 203 26.38 -13.69 3.88
N ASN A 204 25.73 -14.85 3.79
CA ASN A 204 26.42 -16.13 3.54
C ASN A 204 27.04 -16.22 2.14
N ASN A 205 26.54 -15.47 1.16
CA ASN A 205 27.06 -15.44 -0.19
C ASN A 205 27.98 -14.21 -0.35
N PRO A 206 29.29 -14.40 -0.63
CA PRO A 206 30.25 -13.29 -0.71
C PRO A 206 29.99 -12.33 -1.89
N LYS A 207 29.16 -12.74 -2.87
CA LYS A 207 28.74 -11.88 -3.99
C LYS A 207 27.60 -10.94 -3.60
N ILE A 208 27.01 -11.11 -2.42
CA ILE A 208 25.98 -10.22 -1.87
C ILE A 208 26.65 -9.28 -0.87
N ALA A 209 26.33 -8.00 -0.96
CA ALA A 209 26.86 -6.95 -0.12
C ALA A 209 26.31 -7.05 1.32
N PRO A 210 27.09 -6.58 2.31
CA PRO A 210 26.62 -6.44 3.69
C PRO A 210 25.35 -5.58 3.79
N PHE A 211 24.54 -5.85 4.81
CA PHE A 211 23.32 -5.08 5.08
C PHE A 211 23.20 -4.68 6.55
N LEU A 212 22.44 -3.61 6.80
CA LEU A 212 22.19 -3.10 8.14
C LEU A 212 20.99 -3.81 8.77
N ARG A 213 21.19 -4.36 9.98
CA ARG A 213 20.14 -4.92 10.83
C ARG A 213 19.85 -3.97 11.99
N LEU A 214 18.61 -3.51 12.09
CA LEU A 214 18.14 -2.59 13.13
C LEU A 214 18.33 -3.17 14.54
N ILE A 215 18.93 -2.38 15.44
CA ILE A 215 19.27 -2.77 16.83
C ILE A 215 18.46 -2.00 17.87
N GLY A 216 18.31 -0.67 17.76
CA GLY A 216 17.55 0.11 18.74
C GLY A 216 17.57 1.60 18.46
N GLN A 217 16.87 2.39 19.29
CA GLN A 217 16.84 3.85 19.22
C GLN A 217 17.78 4.44 20.27
N VAL A 218 18.58 5.45 19.89
CA VAL A 218 19.51 6.10 20.82
C VAL A 218 18.73 6.98 21.79
N GLN A 219 18.85 6.66 23.08
CA GLN A 219 18.29 7.43 24.19
C GLN A 219 19.28 8.48 24.71
N SER A 220 20.54 8.06 24.87
CA SER A 220 21.63 8.92 25.35
C SER A 220 22.99 8.38 24.89
N ILE A 221 23.99 9.26 24.93
CA ILE A 221 25.38 8.93 24.65
C ILE A 221 26.15 8.98 25.97
N GLU A 222 26.74 7.85 26.38
CA GLU A 222 27.47 7.67 27.64
C GLU A 222 28.92 7.27 27.32
N GLY A 223 29.77 8.26 27.08
CA GLY A 223 31.15 8.03 26.63
C GLY A 223 31.20 7.38 25.24
N GLU A 224 31.79 6.20 25.12
CA GLU A 224 31.83 5.43 23.86
C GLU A 224 30.57 4.59 23.61
N PHE A 225 29.69 4.48 24.60
CA PHE A 225 28.48 3.67 24.55
C PHE A 225 27.26 4.50 24.19
N LEU A 226 26.38 3.91 23.39
CA LEU A 226 25.03 4.40 23.15
C LEU A 226 24.08 3.62 24.02
N ARG A 227 23.27 4.32 24.82
CA ARG A 227 22.16 3.72 25.54
C ARG A 227 20.94 3.68 24.64
N LEU A 228 20.24 2.55 24.62
CA LEU A 228 19.15 2.32 23.69
C LEU A 228 17.79 2.24 24.41
N SER A 229 16.79 2.93 23.85
CA SER A 229 15.37 2.72 24.09
C SER A 229 14.79 1.96 22.87
N ASP A 230 13.80 1.06 23.04
CA ASP A 230 13.32 0.19 21.95
C ASP A 230 14.41 -0.69 21.30
N ALA A 231 15.12 -1.47 22.12
CA ALA A 231 16.21 -2.33 21.67
C ALA A 231 15.77 -3.75 21.34
N ARG A 232 16.44 -4.36 20.36
CA ARG A 232 16.34 -5.78 20.03
C ARG A 232 17.14 -6.60 21.05
N ASP A 233 16.63 -7.80 21.37
CA ASP A 233 17.35 -8.80 22.18
C ASP A 233 17.79 -8.26 23.57
N ASP A 234 17.05 -7.31 24.15
CA ASP A 234 17.34 -6.63 25.43
C ASP A 234 18.70 -5.94 25.50
N ILE A 235 19.24 -5.51 24.36
CA ILE A 235 20.52 -4.79 24.30
C ILE A 235 20.33 -3.36 24.84
N GLU A 236 20.64 -3.13 26.12
CA GLU A 236 20.52 -1.80 26.73
C GLU A 236 21.59 -0.81 26.26
N THR A 237 22.81 -1.28 26.01
CA THR A 237 23.94 -0.46 25.60
C THR A 237 24.73 -1.11 24.46
N ILE A 238 25.29 -0.28 23.57
CA ILE A 238 26.12 -0.75 22.47
C ILE A 238 27.27 0.22 22.18
N LEU A 239 28.43 -0.30 21.77
CA LEU A 239 29.57 0.53 21.38
C LEU A 239 29.25 1.32 20.11
N SER A 240 29.43 2.64 20.15
CA SER A 240 29.15 3.56 19.04
C SER A 240 29.96 3.27 17.77
N LYS A 241 31.12 2.61 17.88
CA LYS A 241 31.94 2.19 16.73
C LYS A 241 31.39 0.97 15.98
N ASP A 242 30.52 0.18 16.61
CA ASP A 242 30.02 -1.08 16.05
C ASP A 242 28.66 -0.92 15.34
N VAL A 243 28.12 0.30 15.32
CA VAL A 243 26.79 0.61 14.80
C VAL A 243 26.81 1.81 13.87
N PHE A 244 25.79 1.85 13.01
CA PHE A 244 25.56 2.84 11.98
C PHE A 244 24.14 3.39 12.10
N LEU A 245 23.91 4.64 11.69
CA LEU A 245 22.56 5.18 11.61
C LEU A 245 21.72 4.43 10.57
N GLU A 246 20.46 4.15 10.90
CA GLU A 246 19.49 3.73 9.89
C GLU A 246 19.32 4.88 8.88
N PRO A 247 19.47 4.64 7.56
CA PRO A 247 19.49 5.71 6.55
C PRO A 247 18.09 6.23 6.19
N ARG A 248 17.29 6.56 7.21
CA ARG A 248 15.98 7.21 7.10
C ARG A 248 16.15 8.69 6.79
N GLN A 249 15.09 9.30 6.25
CA GLN A 249 15.08 10.70 5.85
C GLN A 249 15.45 11.64 7.01
N GLU A 250 14.99 11.36 8.22
CA GLU A 250 15.33 12.15 9.41
C GLU A 250 16.84 12.14 9.70
N ALA A 251 17.44 10.96 9.85
CA ALA A 251 18.88 10.80 10.07
C ALA A 251 19.70 11.43 8.92
N PHE A 252 19.25 11.22 7.68
CA PHE A 252 19.88 11.78 6.49
C PHE A 252 19.84 13.31 6.50
N ASN A 253 18.69 13.90 6.81
CA ASN A 253 18.53 15.36 6.91
C ASN A 253 19.39 15.94 8.02
N ARG A 254 19.44 15.32 9.21
CA ARG A 254 20.35 15.76 10.29
C ARG A 254 21.82 15.76 9.87
N CYS A 255 22.23 14.76 9.08
CA CYS A 255 23.57 14.74 8.49
C CYS A 255 23.78 15.93 7.53
N LEU A 256 22.81 16.21 6.64
CA LEU A 256 22.89 17.34 5.71
C LEU A 256 22.93 18.69 6.45
N ASP A 257 22.10 18.86 7.47
CA ASP A 257 22.03 20.09 8.27
C ASP A 257 23.35 20.39 8.98
N CYS A 258 23.97 19.36 9.56
CA CYS A 258 25.26 19.49 10.22
C CYS A 258 26.39 19.80 9.22
N LEU A 259 26.40 19.14 8.07
CA LEU A 259 27.47 19.25 7.08
C LEU A 259 27.43 20.55 6.27
N PHE A 260 26.25 20.95 5.81
CA PHE A 260 26.07 22.09 4.90
C PHE A 260 25.61 23.37 5.61
N ARG A 261 25.17 23.29 6.87
CA ARG A 261 24.77 24.43 7.71
C ARG A 261 23.81 25.38 6.98
N GLU A 262 24.22 26.63 6.74
CA GLU A 262 23.40 27.64 6.06
C GLU A 262 23.02 27.29 4.61
N HIS A 263 23.71 26.33 3.98
CA HIS A 263 23.40 25.84 2.64
C HIS A 263 22.55 24.56 2.63
N ALA A 264 22.20 24.00 3.80
CA ALA A 264 21.54 22.70 3.88
C ALA A 264 20.20 22.66 3.12
N ASP A 265 19.38 23.69 3.26
CA ASP A 265 18.07 23.76 2.60
C ASP A 265 18.22 23.85 1.07
N ALA A 266 19.16 24.66 0.57
CA ALA A 266 19.45 24.74 -0.86
C ALA A 266 19.91 23.38 -1.44
N VAL A 267 20.73 22.64 -0.69
CA VAL A 267 21.20 21.29 -1.08
C VAL A 267 20.05 20.29 -1.08
N LYS A 268 19.18 20.32 -0.06
CA LYS A 268 17.99 19.45 0.03
C LYS A 268 17.04 19.71 -1.14
N ASP A 269 16.78 20.97 -1.46
CA ASP A 269 15.88 21.38 -2.54
C ASP A 269 16.41 20.93 -3.91
N ASP A 270 17.70 21.13 -4.17
CA ASP A 270 18.31 20.69 -5.42
C ASP A 270 18.36 19.16 -5.53
N LEU A 271 18.68 18.47 -4.44
CA LEU A 271 18.62 17.01 -4.37
C LEU A 271 17.21 16.50 -4.67
N GLU A 272 16.18 17.10 -4.07
CA GLU A 272 14.79 16.72 -4.32
C GLU A 272 14.40 16.95 -5.78
N LYS A 273 14.77 18.08 -6.40
CA LYS A 273 14.55 18.34 -7.84
C LYS A 273 15.13 17.23 -8.72
N LYS A 274 16.36 16.78 -8.44
CA LYS A 274 16.99 15.66 -9.17
C LYS A 274 16.27 14.34 -8.94
N LEU A 275 15.80 14.08 -7.73
CA LEU A 275 15.03 12.86 -7.42
C LEU A 275 13.64 12.88 -8.06
N ILE A 276 13.01 14.03 -8.19
CA ILE A 276 11.74 14.20 -8.93
C ILE A 276 11.98 13.91 -10.42
N ASP A 277 12.98 14.53 -11.03
CA ASP A 277 13.35 14.29 -12.44
C ASP A 277 13.66 12.82 -12.70
N PHE A 278 14.35 12.15 -11.76
CA PHE A 278 14.63 10.71 -11.86
C PHE A 278 13.39 9.82 -11.77
N ARG A 279 12.38 10.22 -10.98
CA ARG A 279 11.11 9.49 -10.79
C ARG A 279 10.07 9.76 -11.89
N ASP A 280 10.25 10.82 -12.68
CA ASP A 280 9.41 11.11 -13.85
C ASP A 280 9.31 9.89 -14.78
N GLY A 281 8.11 9.61 -15.28
CA GLY A 281 7.85 8.40 -16.06
C GLY A 281 8.68 8.31 -17.34
N ALA A 282 8.92 9.44 -18.03
CA ALA A 282 9.70 9.45 -19.25
C ALA A 282 11.20 9.27 -18.99
N ASN A 283 11.73 9.95 -17.97
CA ASN A 283 13.13 9.78 -17.57
C ASN A 283 13.40 8.38 -17.00
N ARG A 284 12.47 7.84 -16.19
CA ARG A 284 12.56 6.48 -15.66
C ARG A 284 12.60 5.45 -16.80
N LEU A 285 11.68 5.54 -17.77
CA LEU A 285 11.69 4.64 -18.93
C LEU A 285 13.01 4.75 -19.72
N LYS A 286 13.47 5.98 -19.99
CA LYS A 286 14.75 6.22 -20.68
C LYS A 286 15.95 5.61 -19.95
N HIS A 287 15.99 5.71 -18.62
CA HIS A 287 17.04 5.08 -17.82
C HIS A 287 16.99 3.56 -17.90
N LEU A 288 15.79 2.97 -17.82
CA LEU A 288 15.61 1.52 -17.92
C LEU A 288 15.97 1.00 -19.31
N GLN A 289 15.55 1.68 -20.37
CA GLN A 289 15.91 1.37 -21.76
C GLN A 289 17.42 1.41 -21.97
N LYS A 290 18.12 2.40 -21.41
CA LYS A 290 19.59 2.47 -21.48
C LYS A 290 20.26 1.24 -20.85
N VAL A 291 19.74 0.77 -19.72
CA VAL A 291 20.32 -0.37 -19.00
C VAL A 291 19.99 -1.68 -19.71
N ILE A 292 18.77 -1.87 -20.18
CA ILE A 292 18.42 -3.11 -20.89
C ILE A 292 19.14 -3.23 -22.23
N ASN A 293 19.32 -2.12 -22.95
CA ASN A 293 20.12 -2.09 -24.18
C ASN A 293 21.60 -2.39 -23.91
N TYR A 294 22.13 -1.99 -22.76
CA TYR A 294 23.48 -2.41 -22.36
C TYR A 294 23.52 -3.92 -22.15
N PHE A 295 22.57 -4.49 -21.39
CA PHE A 295 22.51 -5.94 -21.17
C PHE A 295 22.32 -6.74 -22.45
N SER A 296 21.52 -6.26 -23.41
CA SER A 296 21.31 -6.96 -24.69
C SER A 296 22.55 -7.07 -25.56
N THR A 297 23.59 -6.25 -25.30
CA THR A 297 24.87 -6.29 -26.03
C THR A 297 25.92 -7.18 -25.38
N GLN A 298 25.65 -7.71 -24.18
CA GLN A 298 26.57 -8.59 -23.48
C GLN A 298 26.34 -10.05 -23.88
N SER A 299 27.38 -10.87 -23.76
CA SER A 299 27.28 -12.32 -23.91
C SER A 299 27.10 -12.96 -22.55
N PHE A 300 26.10 -13.84 -22.42
CA PHE A 300 25.85 -14.61 -21.22
C PHE A 300 25.71 -16.09 -21.53
N GLU A 301 26.24 -16.91 -20.64
CA GLU A 301 26.05 -18.36 -20.65
C GLU A 301 25.33 -18.79 -19.38
N MET A 302 24.34 -19.69 -19.50
CA MET A 302 23.69 -20.33 -18.34
C MET A 302 24.59 -21.40 -17.73
N VAL A 303 25.17 -22.20 -18.61
CA VAL A 303 26.15 -23.26 -18.41
C VAL A 303 27.06 -23.26 -19.65
N PRO A 304 28.25 -23.88 -19.60
CA PRO A 304 29.17 -23.87 -20.74
C PRO A 304 28.48 -24.30 -22.05
N GLY A 305 28.52 -23.42 -23.06
CA GLY A 305 27.96 -23.67 -24.38
C GLY A 305 26.44 -23.43 -24.54
N VAL A 306 25.74 -22.97 -23.50
CA VAL A 306 24.31 -22.62 -23.58
C VAL A 306 24.13 -21.12 -23.36
N ASN A 307 23.93 -20.38 -24.45
CA ASN A 307 23.86 -18.93 -24.41
C ASN A 307 22.46 -18.43 -24.06
N PHE A 308 22.39 -17.22 -23.51
CA PHE A 308 21.15 -16.47 -23.41
C PHE A 308 21.36 -14.97 -23.64
N SER A 309 20.29 -14.29 -24.03
CA SER A 309 20.30 -12.84 -24.27
C SER A 309 19.03 -12.17 -23.74
N PHE A 310 19.18 -10.93 -23.29
CA PHE A 310 18.07 -10.05 -22.95
C PHE A 310 17.60 -9.31 -24.20
N GLN A 311 16.30 -9.31 -24.45
CA GLN A 311 15.68 -8.58 -25.55
C GLN A 311 15.31 -7.15 -25.15
N PRO A 312 14.95 -6.26 -26.10
CA PRO A 312 14.31 -4.99 -25.76
C PRO A 312 13.04 -5.18 -24.92
N PHE A 313 12.55 -4.10 -24.31
CA PHE A 313 11.30 -4.15 -23.59
C PHE A 313 10.10 -4.41 -24.51
N LEU A 314 9.14 -5.18 -24.02
CA LEU A 314 7.92 -5.46 -24.75
C LEU A 314 7.10 -4.18 -24.97
N THR A 315 6.73 -3.94 -26.22
CA THR A 315 5.86 -2.83 -26.62
C THR A 315 4.59 -3.35 -27.28
N GLU A 316 3.51 -2.59 -27.16
CA GLU A 316 2.22 -2.93 -27.78
C GLU A 316 2.28 -2.98 -29.32
N ALA A 317 3.24 -2.28 -29.93
CA ALA A 317 3.47 -2.35 -31.37
C ALA A 317 4.03 -3.71 -31.82
N GLU A 318 4.75 -4.40 -30.95
CA GLU A 318 5.34 -5.72 -31.18
C GLU A 318 4.43 -6.82 -30.59
N ALA A 319 3.21 -6.89 -31.13
CA ALA A 319 2.07 -7.60 -30.55
C ALA A 319 2.26 -9.11 -30.29
N GLN A 320 3.29 -9.75 -30.85
CA GLN A 320 3.45 -11.22 -30.76
C GLN A 320 3.58 -11.71 -29.31
N ASN A 321 4.26 -10.93 -28.46
CA ASN A 321 4.51 -11.26 -27.05
C ASN A 321 3.94 -10.23 -26.05
N PHE A 322 3.21 -9.23 -26.54
CA PHE A 322 2.58 -8.22 -25.68
C PHE A 322 1.19 -8.69 -25.24
N PRO A 323 0.85 -8.60 -23.94
CA PRO A 323 -0.45 -9.03 -23.46
C PRO A 323 -1.61 -8.18 -24.01
N SER A 324 -2.77 -8.79 -24.16
CA SER A 324 -4.03 -8.14 -24.50
C SER A 324 -4.49 -7.24 -23.35
N VAL A 325 -4.31 -5.93 -23.53
CA VAL A 325 -4.68 -4.94 -22.53
C VAL A 325 -6.16 -4.57 -22.62
N GLN A 326 -6.87 -4.79 -21.52
CA GLN A 326 -8.28 -4.49 -21.35
C GLN A 326 -8.47 -3.22 -20.53
N MET A 327 -9.66 -2.62 -20.63
CA MET A 327 -10.09 -1.47 -19.83
C MET A 327 -11.26 -1.89 -18.94
N ALA A 328 -11.15 -1.65 -17.63
CA ALA A 328 -12.26 -1.82 -16.72
C ALA A 328 -13.37 -0.80 -17.03
N PRO A 329 -14.65 -1.21 -17.03
CA PRO A 329 -15.76 -0.29 -17.26
C PRO A 329 -15.79 0.78 -16.15
N ARG A 330 -16.28 1.98 -16.49
CA ARG A 330 -16.45 3.04 -15.50
C ARG A 330 -17.43 2.58 -14.42
N THR A 331 -17.07 2.83 -13.16
CA THR A 331 -17.95 2.58 -12.03
C THR A 331 -19.22 3.43 -12.13
N ILE A 332 -20.36 2.81 -11.91
CA ILE A 332 -21.67 3.45 -11.83
C ILE A 332 -22.07 3.45 -10.36
N TYR A 333 -22.32 4.63 -9.80
CA TYR A 333 -22.79 4.83 -8.44
C TYR A 333 -24.32 4.86 -8.42
N VAL A 334 -24.91 4.30 -7.37
CA VAL A 334 -26.35 4.16 -7.17
C VAL A 334 -26.76 4.93 -5.92
N PHE A 335 -27.81 5.75 -6.04
CA PHE A 335 -28.28 6.67 -5.00
C PHE A 335 -29.70 6.38 -4.51
N ASP A 336 -30.28 5.24 -4.90
CA ASP A 336 -31.57 4.79 -4.42
C ASP A 336 -31.76 3.28 -4.53
N ALA A 337 -32.70 2.73 -3.76
CA ALA A 337 -32.94 1.29 -3.70
C ALA A 337 -33.50 0.68 -5.01
N SER A 338 -34.16 1.48 -5.87
CA SER A 338 -34.67 0.98 -7.15
C SER A 338 -33.54 0.71 -8.17
N GLY A 339 -32.43 1.45 -8.04
CA GLY A 339 -31.31 1.41 -8.98
C GLY A 339 -31.49 2.33 -10.19
N GLU A 340 -32.48 3.23 -10.17
CA GLU A 340 -32.75 4.19 -11.25
C GLU A 340 -31.88 5.46 -11.13
N LYS A 341 -31.64 5.96 -9.91
CA LYS A 341 -30.83 7.15 -9.67
C LYS A 341 -29.35 6.76 -9.69
N THR A 342 -28.72 6.94 -10.84
CA THR A 342 -27.33 6.51 -11.05
C THR A 342 -26.47 7.62 -11.65
N SER A 343 -25.17 7.57 -11.38
CA SER A 343 -24.19 8.49 -11.97
C SER A 343 -22.84 7.82 -12.10
N THR A 344 -22.03 8.20 -13.09
CA THR A 344 -20.60 7.82 -13.14
C THR A 344 -19.72 8.74 -12.28
N TRP A 345 -20.33 9.70 -11.58
CA TRP A 345 -19.64 10.66 -10.73
C TRP A 345 -20.31 10.75 -9.35
N HIS A 346 -19.64 10.23 -8.33
CA HIS A 346 -20.16 10.14 -6.95
C HIS A 346 -20.61 11.49 -6.37
N ASP A 347 -19.87 12.58 -6.61
CA ASP A 347 -20.09 13.86 -5.92
C ASP A 347 -21.20 14.65 -6.61
N GLY A 348 -21.23 14.60 -7.95
CA GLY A 348 -22.33 15.15 -8.74
C GLY A 348 -23.63 14.41 -8.48
N GLY A 349 -23.61 13.07 -8.55
CA GLY A 349 -24.78 12.23 -8.27
C GLY A 349 -25.31 12.44 -6.84
N LEU A 350 -24.43 12.54 -5.84
CA LEU A 350 -24.84 12.84 -4.47
C LEU A 350 -25.48 14.23 -4.34
N SER A 351 -24.96 15.23 -5.05
CA SER A 351 -25.53 16.59 -5.01
C SER A 351 -26.88 16.68 -5.74
N GLU A 352 -27.11 15.82 -6.73
CA GLU A 352 -28.33 15.79 -7.54
C GLU A 352 -29.44 14.95 -6.88
N TYR A 353 -29.09 13.77 -6.37
CA TYR A 353 -30.05 12.77 -5.91
C TYR A 353 -30.17 12.64 -4.39
N GLY A 354 -29.21 13.17 -3.64
CA GLY A 354 -29.04 12.88 -2.22
C GLY A 354 -28.40 11.51 -1.97
N PRO A 355 -28.17 11.13 -0.70
CA PRO A 355 -27.53 9.87 -0.36
C PRO A 355 -28.46 8.67 -0.52
N TYR A 356 -27.89 7.51 -0.82
CA TYR A 356 -28.63 6.24 -0.98
C TYR A 356 -29.55 5.94 0.20
N SER A 357 -29.05 6.09 1.43
CA SER A 357 -29.83 5.79 2.63
C SER A 357 -30.79 6.88 3.06
N ALA A 358 -30.90 8.02 2.36
CA ALA A 358 -31.74 9.15 2.80
C ALA A 358 -33.15 8.73 3.27
N PRO A 359 -33.89 7.84 2.57
CA PRO A 359 -35.25 7.47 2.98
C PRO A 359 -35.34 6.64 4.27
N THR A 360 -34.26 5.96 4.65
CA THR A 360 -34.23 5.03 5.80
C THR A 360 -33.23 5.46 6.87
N PHE A 361 -32.60 6.62 6.71
CA PHE A 361 -31.52 7.07 7.58
C PHE A 361 -32.07 7.54 8.93
N THR A 362 -31.41 7.16 10.00
CA THR A 362 -31.70 7.61 11.37
C THR A 362 -30.37 7.71 12.10
N PRO A 363 -30.09 8.82 12.81
CA PRO A 363 -30.97 9.97 13.09
C PRO A 363 -31.03 11.02 11.97
N SER A 364 -32.21 11.59 11.69
CA SER A 364 -32.36 12.72 10.74
C SER A 364 -32.04 14.10 11.34
N ASP A 365 -32.04 14.22 12.68
CA ASP A 365 -31.58 15.39 13.45
C ASP A 365 -30.48 14.98 14.44
N PRO A 366 -29.25 14.72 13.97
CA PRO A 366 -28.15 14.26 14.80
C PRO A 366 -27.75 15.29 15.86
N ARG A 367 -27.49 14.80 17.07
CA ARG A 367 -26.95 15.56 18.20
C ARG A 367 -25.44 15.42 18.24
N ILE A 368 -24.75 16.55 18.11
CA ILE A 368 -23.30 16.61 17.99
C ILE A 368 -22.68 17.37 19.17
N CYS A 369 -21.79 16.73 19.92
CA CYS A 369 -20.96 17.46 20.87
C CYS A 369 -19.72 18.04 20.17
N VAL A 370 -19.32 19.25 20.53
CA VAL A 370 -18.17 19.94 19.93
C VAL A 370 -17.15 20.23 21.03
N ILE A 371 -15.96 19.63 20.92
CA ILE A 371 -14.82 19.91 21.80
C ILE A 371 -13.90 20.90 21.08
N CYS A 372 -13.64 22.05 21.70
CA CYS A 372 -12.66 23.00 21.17
C CYS A 372 -12.02 23.86 22.26
N GLN A 373 -10.88 24.45 21.95
CA GLN A 373 -10.21 25.41 22.83
C GLN A 373 -11.08 26.67 23.00
N GLU A 374 -11.19 27.14 24.23
CA GLU A 374 -11.98 28.33 24.60
C GLU A 374 -11.59 29.55 23.76
N THR A 375 -10.29 29.75 23.53
CA THR A 375 -9.73 30.84 22.74
C THR A 375 -10.07 30.76 21.24
N GLN A 376 -10.48 29.59 20.75
CA GLN A 376 -10.80 29.33 19.34
C GLN A 376 -12.30 29.24 19.05
N LYS A 377 -13.17 29.31 20.08
CA LYS A 377 -14.62 29.08 19.95
C LYS A 377 -15.27 29.83 18.79
N GLY A 378 -15.04 31.14 18.67
CA GLY A 378 -15.67 31.95 17.62
C GLY A 378 -15.26 31.53 16.21
N ARG A 379 -14.00 31.10 16.01
CA ARG A 379 -13.53 30.57 14.72
C ARG A 379 -14.16 29.21 14.40
N VAL A 380 -14.30 28.37 15.42
CA VAL A 380 -14.99 27.07 15.30
C VAL A 380 -16.49 27.25 15.00
N GLU A 381 -17.18 28.23 15.60
CA GLU A 381 -18.58 28.54 15.29
C GLU A 381 -18.76 28.92 13.81
N GLN A 382 -17.88 29.77 13.27
CA GLN A 382 -17.91 30.13 11.85
C GLN A 382 -17.64 28.92 10.94
N PHE A 383 -16.70 28.06 11.32
CA PHE A 383 -16.43 26.82 10.60
C PHE A 383 -17.64 25.88 10.59
N LEU A 384 -18.29 25.67 11.74
CA LEU A 384 -19.49 24.84 11.84
C LEU A 384 -20.65 25.42 11.03
N TYR A 385 -20.84 26.74 11.05
CA TYR A 385 -21.87 27.37 10.22
C TYR A 385 -21.66 27.05 8.73
N LYS A 386 -20.41 27.15 8.24
CA LYS A 386 -20.03 26.80 6.86
C LYS A 386 -20.20 25.31 6.57
N LEU A 387 -19.85 24.43 7.52
CA LEU A 387 -20.01 22.98 7.39
C LEU A 387 -21.49 22.60 7.26
N ILE A 388 -22.32 23.13 8.15
CA ILE A 388 -23.75 22.78 8.26
C ILE A 388 -24.53 23.35 7.08
N ASN A 389 -24.34 24.64 6.75
CA ASN A 389 -25.16 25.36 5.79
C ASN A 389 -24.54 25.48 4.39
N GLY A 390 -23.26 25.16 4.26
CA GLY A 390 -22.54 25.22 2.98
C GLY A 390 -21.84 26.54 2.72
N VAL A 391 -21.04 26.55 1.66
CA VAL A 391 -20.25 27.72 1.22
C VAL A 391 -20.43 27.91 -0.28
N THR A 392 -20.75 29.14 -0.69
CA THR A 392 -20.76 29.54 -2.10
C THR A 392 -19.53 30.39 -2.41
N VAL A 393 -18.71 29.93 -3.35
CA VAL A 393 -17.45 30.58 -3.74
C VAL A 393 -17.71 31.48 -4.95
N LYS A 394 -17.53 32.80 -4.77
CA LYS A 394 -17.83 33.82 -5.78
C LYS A 394 -17.04 33.61 -7.07
N GLU A 395 -15.76 33.27 -6.98
CA GLU A 395 -14.89 33.05 -8.13
C GLU A 395 -15.32 31.85 -8.98
N LEU A 396 -15.89 30.83 -8.36
CA LEU A 396 -16.46 29.68 -9.07
C LEU A 396 -17.76 30.08 -9.75
N THR A 397 -18.62 30.86 -9.09
CA THR A 397 -19.87 31.38 -9.67
C THR A 397 -19.59 32.24 -10.90
N GLN A 398 -18.65 33.18 -10.81
CA GLN A 398 -18.27 34.05 -11.93
C GLN A 398 -17.72 33.28 -13.14
N LYS A 399 -17.06 32.14 -12.90
CA LYS A 399 -16.53 31.27 -13.96
C LYS A 399 -17.53 30.19 -14.40
N ASN A 400 -18.79 30.27 -13.96
CA ASN A 400 -19.83 29.27 -14.16
C ASN A 400 -19.34 27.83 -13.83
N LYS A 401 -18.52 27.71 -12.78
CA LYS A 401 -17.99 26.45 -12.27
C LYS A 401 -18.88 25.91 -11.16
N ARG A 402 -18.91 24.58 -11.03
CA ARG A 402 -19.65 23.88 -9.97
C ARG A 402 -19.22 24.39 -8.59
N GLN A 403 -20.21 24.55 -7.71
CA GLN A 403 -20.01 24.78 -6.29
C GLN A 403 -19.90 23.43 -5.56
N PRO A 404 -18.72 23.03 -5.06
CA PRO A 404 -18.53 21.69 -4.48
C PRO A 404 -19.41 21.44 -3.25
N PHE A 405 -19.71 22.51 -2.49
CA PHE A 405 -20.33 22.41 -1.17
C PHE A 405 -21.32 23.55 -0.85
N ALA A 406 -22.06 24.04 -1.85
CA ALA A 406 -23.07 25.08 -1.63
C ALA A 406 -24.32 24.59 -0.85
N GLN A 407 -24.59 23.29 -0.86
CA GLN A 407 -25.74 22.68 -0.18
C GLN A 407 -25.54 22.51 1.35
N GLY A 408 -24.29 22.54 1.83
CA GLY A 408 -23.98 22.21 3.22
C GLY A 408 -24.27 20.76 3.57
N LEU A 409 -23.95 20.37 4.81
CA LEU A 409 -24.21 19.04 5.33
C LEU A 409 -25.72 18.73 5.35
N ILE A 410 -26.56 19.67 5.79
CA ILE A 410 -28.01 19.46 5.92
C ILE A 410 -28.65 19.13 4.57
N ARG A 411 -28.54 20.02 3.58
CA ARG A 411 -29.29 19.82 2.32
C ARG A 411 -28.68 18.72 1.46
N LYS A 412 -27.35 18.59 1.44
CA LYS A 412 -26.66 17.59 0.60
C LYS A 412 -26.95 16.16 1.04
N TYR A 413 -27.10 15.94 2.34
CA TYR A 413 -27.34 14.62 2.92
C TYR A 413 -28.77 14.40 3.41
N SER A 414 -29.67 15.33 3.07
CA SER A 414 -31.10 15.25 3.41
C SER A 414 -31.35 15.06 4.92
N LEU A 415 -30.60 15.78 5.75
CA LEU A 415 -30.86 15.87 7.19
C LEU A 415 -31.93 16.93 7.44
N ASP A 416 -32.69 16.75 8.52
CA ASP A 416 -33.71 17.73 8.92
C ASP A 416 -33.06 18.92 9.63
N ASN A 417 -32.14 18.63 10.55
CA ASN A 417 -31.42 19.63 11.34
C ASN A 417 -30.11 19.03 11.91
N ILE A 418 -29.28 19.84 12.56
CA ILE A 418 -28.14 19.39 13.37
C ILE A 418 -28.15 20.17 14.68
N ASP A 419 -28.42 19.47 15.79
CA ASP A 419 -28.27 20.04 17.14
C ASP A 419 -26.83 19.89 17.61
N TYR A 420 -26.21 20.96 18.11
CA TYR A 420 -24.83 20.91 18.60
C TYR A 420 -24.59 21.71 19.87
N LYS A 421 -23.68 21.21 20.71
CA LYS A 421 -23.28 21.86 21.98
C LYS A 421 -21.78 21.86 22.17
N PHE A 422 -21.24 23.02 22.56
CA PHE A 422 -19.82 23.22 22.85
C PHE A 422 -19.44 22.79 24.26
N PHE A 423 -18.27 22.16 24.38
CA PHE A 423 -17.55 21.88 25.62
C PHE A 423 -16.11 22.35 25.43
N LEU A 424 -15.70 23.32 26.24
CA LEU A 424 -14.49 24.09 26.01
C LEU A 424 -13.31 23.52 26.78
N THR A 425 -12.12 23.54 26.16
CA THR A 425 -10.85 23.25 26.82
C THR A 425 -10.13 24.56 27.17
N HIS A 426 -9.49 24.63 28.34
CA HIS A 426 -8.73 25.83 28.74
C HIS A 426 -7.29 25.83 28.18
N GLY A 427 -6.91 24.82 27.41
CA GLY A 427 -5.59 24.69 26.80
C GLY A 427 -5.51 23.52 25.80
N SER A 428 -4.31 23.33 25.26
CA SER A 428 -4.00 22.34 24.21
C SER A 428 -3.48 20.99 24.73
N THR A 429 -3.58 20.73 26.05
CA THR A 429 -3.06 19.52 26.66
C THR A 429 -4.09 18.38 26.65
N ALA A 430 -3.62 17.13 26.65
CA ALA A 430 -4.49 15.96 26.66
C ALA A 430 -5.42 15.91 27.88
N THR A 431 -4.95 16.38 29.04
CA THR A 431 -5.74 16.44 30.28
C THR A 431 -6.91 17.43 30.19
N GLU A 432 -6.70 18.59 29.55
CA GLU A 432 -7.77 19.58 29.36
C GLU A 432 -8.84 19.07 28.39
N TYR A 433 -8.41 18.41 27.31
CA TYR A 433 -9.32 17.74 26.38
C TYR A 433 -10.13 16.63 27.06
N GLU A 434 -9.47 15.76 27.85
CA GLU A 434 -10.16 14.71 28.59
C GLU A 434 -11.21 15.28 29.57
N ARG A 435 -10.92 16.42 30.22
CA ARG A 435 -11.89 17.12 31.08
C ARG A 435 -13.12 17.57 30.31
N ALA A 436 -12.94 18.18 29.13
CA ALA A 436 -14.05 18.61 28.28
C ALA A 436 -14.88 17.41 27.78
N VAL A 437 -14.24 16.31 27.42
CA VAL A 437 -14.93 15.05 27.06
C VAL A 437 -15.76 14.53 28.22
N ARG A 438 -15.22 14.47 29.43
CA ARG A 438 -15.97 14.04 30.62
C ARG A 438 -17.18 14.95 30.89
N GLN A 439 -17.05 16.26 30.69
CA GLN A 439 -18.19 17.19 30.80
C GLN A 439 -19.26 16.88 29.75
N ALA A 440 -18.89 16.61 28.50
CA ALA A 440 -19.81 16.24 27.43
C ALA A 440 -20.58 14.94 27.74
N LEU A 441 -19.89 13.93 28.26
CA LEU A 441 -20.49 12.66 28.66
C LEU A 441 -21.38 12.79 29.91
N ASN A 442 -21.02 13.65 30.86
CA ASN A 442 -21.86 13.94 32.03
C ASN A 442 -23.15 14.66 31.62
N TYR A 443 -23.05 15.64 30.71
CA TYR A 443 -24.21 16.34 30.16
C TYR A 443 -25.19 15.37 29.47
N GLN A 444 -24.66 14.46 28.64
CA GLN A 444 -25.44 13.41 28.01
C GLN A 444 -26.24 12.57 29.03
N ARG A 445 -25.61 12.20 30.15
CA ARG A 445 -26.26 11.43 31.23
C ARG A 445 -27.35 12.24 31.94
N GLN A 446 -27.09 13.51 32.21
CA GLN A 446 -28.04 14.43 32.88
C GLN A 446 -29.29 14.64 32.03
N GLU A 447 -29.12 14.90 30.74
CA GLU A 447 -30.20 15.16 29.78
C GLU A 447 -30.82 13.88 29.19
N ARG A 448 -30.36 12.70 29.61
CA ARG A 448 -30.89 11.37 29.23
C ARG A 448 -31.00 11.13 27.72
N PHE A 449 -29.96 11.48 26.97
CA PHE A 449 -29.84 11.12 25.56
C PHE A 449 -28.49 10.47 25.26
N LYS A 450 -28.17 10.23 23.98
CA LYS A 450 -26.83 9.84 23.54
C LYS A 450 -26.36 10.76 22.42
N TRP A 451 -25.11 11.24 22.48
CA TRP A 451 -24.52 11.95 21.35
C TRP A 451 -24.39 11.01 20.15
N ASP A 452 -24.75 11.50 18.97
CA ASP A 452 -24.64 10.74 17.73
C ASP A 452 -23.22 10.84 17.13
N LEU A 453 -22.54 11.97 17.36
CA LEU A 453 -21.17 12.23 16.92
C LEU A 453 -20.48 13.22 17.88
N ALA A 454 -19.16 13.14 17.98
CA ALA A 454 -18.31 14.20 18.52
C ALA A 454 -17.48 14.89 17.43
N LEU A 455 -17.48 16.22 17.40
CA LEU A 455 -16.56 17.04 16.62
C LEU A 455 -15.44 17.55 17.52
N ILE A 456 -14.18 17.31 17.14
CA ILE A 456 -13.03 17.65 17.98
C ILE A 456 -12.09 18.55 17.18
N GLN A 457 -11.91 19.77 17.66
CA GLN A 457 -10.88 20.67 17.16
C GLN A 457 -9.52 20.23 17.69
N ILE A 458 -8.56 20.00 16.81
CA ILE A 458 -7.18 19.65 17.15
C ILE A 458 -6.20 20.69 16.57
N ASP A 459 -4.97 20.70 17.06
CA ASP A 459 -3.87 21.49 16.48
C ASP A 459 -2.97 20.55 15.67
N ARG A 460 -2.39 21.02 14.56
CA ARG A 460 -1.48 20.19 13.74
C ARG A 460 -0.31 19.63 14.55
N ALA A 461 0.17 20.38 15.54
CA ALA A 461 1.24 19.94 16.43
C ALA A 461 0.90 18.67 17.24
N PHE A 462 -0.38 18.31 17.38
CA PHE A 462 -0.75 17.09 18.09
C PHE A 462 -0.36 15.81 17.36
N HIS A 463 -0.09 15.87 16.05
CA HIS A 463 0.40 14.71 15.30
C HIS A 463 1.79 14.25 15.75
N ASP A 464 2.57 15.14 16.40
CA ASP A 464 3.90 14.86 16.92
C ASP A 464 3.89 14.29 18.35
N LEU A 465 2.70 14.24 18.99
CA LEU A 465 2.52 13.73 20.34
C LEU A 465 2.13 12.24 20.32
N GLU A 466 2.53 11.50 21.35
CA GLU A 466 2.26 10.05 21.45
C GLU A 466 1.45 9.70 22.71
N GLY A 467 0.67 8.61 22.61
CA GLY A 467 -0.05 8.01 23.75
C GLY A 467 -0.91 8.99 24.54
N ASP A 468 -0.77 8.94 25.87
CA ASP A 468 -1.54 9.73 26.82
C ASP A 468 -1.28 11.24 26.74
N ASN A 469 -0.20 11.66 26.08
CA ASN A 469 0.10 13.07 25.88
C ASN A 469 -0.59 13.65 24.64
N ASN A 470 -1.17 12.81 23.77
CA ASN A 470 -1.80 13.25 22.54
C ASN A 470 -3.31 13.56 22.75
N PRO A 471 -3.74 14.84 22.66
CA PRO A 471 -5.14 15.22 22.90
C PRO A 471 -6.13 14.58 21.91
N TYR A 472 -5.70 14.33 20.67
CA TYR A 472 -6.51 13.64 19.66
C TYR A 472 -6.77 12.20 20.08
N LEU A 473 -5.72 11.46 20.47
CA LEU A 473 -5.86 10.04 20.82
C LEU A 473 -6.65 9.84 22.11
N THR A 474 -6.42 10.66 23.14
CA THR A 474 -7.13 10.54 24.43
C THR A 474 -8.62 10.87 24.29
N SER A 475 -8.96 11.91 23.53
CA SER A 475 -10.35 12.27 23.27
C SER A 475 -11.07 11.19 22.48
N LYS A 476 -10.44 10.70 21.40
CA LYS A 476 -10.99 9.65 20.54
C LYS A 476 -11.20 8.34 21.30
N ALA A 477 -10.22 7.91 22.10
CA ALA A 477 -10.34 6.72 22.95
C ALA A 477 -11.55 6.82 23.89
N SER A 478 -11.72 7.98 24.54
CA SER A 478 -12.80 8.23 25.51
C SER A 478 -14.19 8.21 24.86
N PHE A 479 -14.36 8.84 23.69
CA PHE A 479 -15.65 8.83 22.98
C PHE A 479 -15.98 7.45 22.40
N LEU A 480 -15.00 6.74 21.83
CA LEU A 480 -15.21 5.38 21.32
C LEU A 480 -15.58 4.41 22.46
N ALA A 481 -14.98 4.53 23.64
CA ALA A 481 -15.40 3.79 24.84
C ALA A 481 -16.85 4.07 25.22
N ALA A 482 -17.31 5.32 25.02
CA ALA A 482 -18.71 5.72 25.21
C ALA A 482 -19.63 5.38 24.00
N GLN A 483 -19.13 4.64 23.01
CA GLN A 483 -19.85 4.25 21.79
C GLN A 483 -20.24 5.44 20.90
N ILE A 484 -19.43 6.50 20.86
CA ILE A 484 -19.67 7.73 20.09
C ILE A 484 -18.56 7.87 19.04
N PRO A 485 -18.87 7.89 17.72
CA PRO A 485 -17.87 8.13 16.70
C PRO A 485 -17.39 9.60 16.73
N THR A 486 -16.14 9.84 16.33
CA THR A 486 -15.56 11.19 16.31
C THR A 486 -15.22 11.63 14.89
N GLN A 487 -15.35 12.92 14.60
CA GLN A 487 -14.79 13.57 13.43
C GLN A 487 -13.96 14.77 13.88
N ASP A 488 -12.68 14.72 13.57
CA ASP A 488 -11.71 15.70 14.03
C ASP A 488 -11.35 16.67 12.89
N PHE A 489 -10.94 17.90 13.23
CA PHE A 489 -10.44 18.88 12.27
C PHE A 489 -9.34 19.77 12.88
N GLU A 490 -8.34 20.08 12.08
CA GLU A 490 -7.24 20.97 12.48
C GLU A 490 -7.73 22.43 12.55
N ILE A 491 -7.28 23.18 13.55
CA ILE A 491 -7.55 24.62 13.63
C ILE A 491 -7.03 25.36 12.40
N GLU A 492 -5.90 24.91 11.86
CA GLU A 492 -5.29 25.42 10.63
C GLU A 492 -6.17 25.19 9.39
N THR A 493 -7.07 24.20 9.43
CA THR A 493 -8.05 23.97 8.36
C THR A 493 -9.06 25.11 8.28
N ILE A 494 -9.38 25.77 9.40
CA ILE A 494 -10.34 26.87 9.44
C ILE A 494 -9.84 28.09 8.66
N ASP A 495 -8.51 28.28 8.62
CA ASP A 495 -7.88 29.42 7.93
C ASP A 495 -7.75 29.24 6.41
N VAL A 496 -8.10 28.06 5.90
CA VAL A 496 -8.06 27.78 4.47
C VAL A 496 -9.09 28.67 3.75
N PRO A 497 -8.72 29.38 2.66
CA PRO A 497 -9.66 30.18 1.90
C PRO A 497 -10.86 29.38 1.38
N ASP A 498 -12.04 30.00 1.32
CA ASP A 498 -13.31 29.34 0.94
C ASP A 498 -13.23 28.54 -0.38
N ARG A 499 -12.44 29.04 -1.34
CA ARG A 499 -12.16 28.36 -2.61
C ARG A 499 -11.62 26.94 -2.44
N SER A 500 -10.80 26.70 -1.43
CA SER A 500 -10.22 25.39 -1.11
C SER A 500 -10.99 24.70 0.01
N LEU A 501 -11.45 25.46 1.02
CA LEU A 501 -12.21 24.97 2.16
C LEU A 501 -13.49 24.26 1.73
N CYS A 502 -14.18 24.71 0.68
CA CYS A 502 -15.39 24.03 0.18
C CYS A 502 -15.14 22.56 -0.21
N TYR A 503 -13.96 22.21 -0.73
CA TYR A 503 -13.61 20.81 -1.04
C TYR A 503 -13.34 20.01 0.24
N ILE A 504 -12.69 20.64 1.23
CA ILE A 504 -12.40 20.02 2.53
C ILE A 504 -13.72 19.75 3.29
N LEU A 505 -14.60 20.75 3.39
CA LEU A 505 -15.92 20.61 4.02
C LEU A 505 -16.78 19.54 3.35
N ASN A 506 -16.69 19.43 2.01
CA ASN A 506 -17.38 18.37 1.28
C ASN A 506 -16.91 16.97 1.73
N ILE A 507 -15.59 16.79 1.87
CA ILE A 507 -14.98 15.54 2.33
C ILE A 507 -15.34 15.25 3.80
N ILE A 508 -15.25 16.24 4.68
CA ILE A 508 -15.63 16.11 6.10
C ILE A 508 -17.09 15.68 6.21
N SER A 509 -17.99 16.30 5.44
CA SER A 509 -19.42 15.98 5.48
C SER A 509 -19.73 14.56 5.04
N LEU A 510 -18.99 14.05 4.05
CA LEU A 510 -19.10 12.66 3.61
C LEU A 510 -18.72 11.68 4.73
N ALA A 511 -17.61 11.94 5.41
CA ALA A 511 -17.16 11.13 6.53
C ALA A 511 -18.13 11.21 7.71
N ILE A 512 -18.67 12.39 8.02
CA ILE A 512 -19.68 12.58 9.08
C ILE A 512 -20.91 11.72 8.79
N TYR A 513 -21.47 11.82 7.58
CA TYR A 513 -22.67 11.04 7.23
C TYR A 513 -22.42 9.53 7.33
N ALA A 514 -21.27 9.05 6.86
CA ALA A 514 -20.89 7.65 6.99
C ALA A 514 -20.67 7.20 8.45
N LYS A 515 -20.10 8.05 9.30
CA LYS A 515 -19.90 7.79 10.74
C LYS A 515 -21.20 7.73 11.52
N LEU A 516 -22.19 8.52 11.12
CA LEU A 516 -23.56 8.46 11.65
C LEU A 516 -24.33 7.21 11.19
N GLY A 517 -23.73 6.35 10.35
CA GLY A 517 -24.35 5.13 9.84
C GLY A 517 -25.00 5.28 8.46
N GLY A 518 -24.87 6.44 7.82
CA GLY A 518 -25.40 6.71 6.51
C GLY A 518 -24.63 6.00 5.40
N VAL A 519 -25.33 5.68 4.32
CA VAL A 519 -24.77 5.13 3.08
C VAL A 519 -24.88 6.21 2.00
N PRO A 520 -23.77 6.90 1.67
CA PRO A 520 -23.77 7.96 0.67
C PRO A 520 -24.19 7.45 -0.72
N TRP A 521 -23.64 6.34 -1.16
CA TRP A 521 -23.93 5.68 -2.43
C TRP A 521 -23.53 4.22 -2.38
N LEU A 522 -24.06 3.42 -3.30
CA LEU A 522 -23.61 2.06 -3.60
C LEU A 522 -22.97 2.00 -5.00
N ILE A 523 -22.38 0.87 -5.37
CA ILE A 523 -21.92 0.59 -6.73
C ILE A 523 -22.91 -0.32 -7.43
N LYS A 524 -23.10 -0.10 -8.73
CA LYS A 524 -23.93 -0.97 -9.55
C LYS A 524 -23.25 -2.34 -9.68
N ALA A 525 -23.81 -3.32 -8.97
CA ALA A 525 -23.49 -4.73 -9.17
C ALA A 525 -24.38 -5.31 -10.27
N ASP A 526 -23.83 -6.25 -11.05
CA ASP A 526 -24.65 -7.08 -11.92
C ASP A 526 -25.56 -7.95 -11.04
N ARG A 527 -26.88 -7.89 -11.26
CA ARG A 527 -27.83 -8.74 -10.54
C ARG A 527 -27.58 -10.19 -10.94
N THR A 528 -26.84 -10.92 -10.13
CA THR A 528 -26.64 -12.37 -10.26
C THR A 528 -27.56 -13.10 -9.29
N ILE A 529 -27.79 -14.39 -9.53
CA ILE A 529 -28.52 -15.29 -8.60
C ILE A 529 -27.65 -15.56 -7.34
N THR A 530 -26.42 -15.04 -7.31
CA THR A 530 -25.39 -15.33 -6.31
C THR A 530 -25.35 -14.25 -5.23
N TYR A 531 -25.34 -14.66 -3.96
CA TYR A 531 -24.96 -13.79 -2.85
C TYR A 531 -23.45 -13.61 -2.84
N GLU A 532 -22.98 -12.41 -3.17
CA GLU A 532 -21.55 -12.10 -3.18
C GLU A 532 -21.14 -11.29 -1.94
N LEU A 533 -20.11 -11.78 -1.25
CA LEU A 533 -19.46 -11.11 -0.14
C LEU A 533 -17.97 -10.95 -0.41
N ILE A 534 -17.45 -9.76 -0.14
CA ILE A 534 -16.05 -9.41 -0.27
C ILE A 534 -15.49 -9.09 1.10
N PHE A 535 -14.49 -9.86 1.50
CA PHE A 535 -13.79 -9.74 2.77
C PHE A 535 -12.48 -8.99 2.57
N GLY A 536 -12.30 -7.88 3.29
CA GLY A 536 -11.02 -7.23 3.44
C GLY A 536 -10.29 -7.75 4.68
N LEU A 537 -9.12 -8.35 4.49
CA LEU A 537 -8.28 -8.87 5.57
C LEU A 537 -7.14 -7.89 5.86
N GLY A 538 -7.08 -7.40 7.09
CA GLY A 538 -6.00 -6.57 7.62
C GLY A 538 -5.44 -7.15 8.93
N SER A 539 -4.27 -6.66 9.33
CA SER A 539 -3.71 -6.97 10.66
C SER A 539 -3.01 -5.75 11.23
N SER A 540 -3.17 -5.50 12.52
CA SER A 540 -2.38 -4.49 13.23
C SER A 540 -1.51 -5.15 14.29
N VAL A 541 -0.30 -4.65 14.46
CA VAL A 541 0.57 -5.01 15.57
C VAL A 541 0.42 -3.92 16.63
N VAL A 542 0.01 -4.30 17.84
CA VAL A 542 -0.11 -3.39 18.98
C VAL A 542 1.20 -3.49 19.77
N THR A 543 2.10 -2.51 19.60
CA THR A 543 3.40 -2.43 20.30
C THR A 543 3.69 -1.02 20.80
N LYS A 544 4.48 -0.93 21.89
CA LYS A 544 5.25 0.28 22.22
C LYS A 544 6.62 0.16 21.52
N GLY A 545 6.88 1.00 20.51
CA GLY A 545 8.13 0.96 19.71
C GLY A 545 8.11 0.04 18.49
N ARG A 546 9.21 0.05 17.70
CA ARG A 546 9.43 -0.75 16.47
C ARG A 546 10.03 -2.12 16.74
N LEU A 547 10.75 -2.30 17.85
CA LEU A 547 11.46 -3.53 18.21
C LEU A 547 10.90 -4.20 19.48
N GLY A 548 9.91 -3.59 20.14
CA GLY A 548 9.29 -4.07 21.39
C GLY A 548 8.88 -5.56 21.42
N GLN A 549 9.14 -6.19 22.57
CA GLN A 549 9.09 -7.64 22.79
C GLN A 549 7.69 -8.27 22.94
N ARG A 550 6.63 -7.48 23.17
CA ARG A 550 5.26 -8.01 23.30
C ARG A 550 4.41 -7.59 22.11
N GLN A 551 4.53 -8.33 21.02
CA GLN A 551 3.74 -8.12 19.81
C GLN A 551 2.42 -8.89 19.92
N GLN A 552 1.35 -8.19 20.28
CA GLN A 552 0.00 -8.69 20.05
C GLN A 552 -0.46 -8.26 18.66
N ILE A 553 -1.14 -9.16 17.96
CA ILE A 553 -1.72 -8.90 16.65
C ILE A 553 -3.23 -8.95 16.77
N VAL A 554 -3.88 -7.97 16.15
CA VAL A 554 -5.33 -7.95 15.93
C VAL A 554 -5.58 -8.14 14.44
N GLY A 555 -6.35 -9.16 14.10
CA GLY A 555 -6.91 -9.39 12.78
C GLY A 555 -8.14 -8.54 12.57
N ILE A 556 -8.24 -7.94 11.39
CA ILE A 556 -9.35 -7.07 11.01
C ILE A 556 -10.00 -7.70 9.80
N THR A 557 -11.29 -7.98 9.94
CA THR A 557 -12.13 -8.46 8.85
C THR A 557 -13.19 -7.41 8.56
N THR A 558 -13.15 -6.83 7.38
CA THR A 558 -14.23 -5.97 6.86
C THR A 558 -15.05 -6.75 5.84
N VAL A 559 -16.37 -6.58 5.84
CA VAL A 559 -17.26 -7.28 4.89
C VAL A 559 -18.10 -6.29 4.11
N PHE A 560 -18.12 -6.52 2.80
CA PHE A 560 -18.93 -5.77 1.84
C PHE A 560 -19.79 -6.75 1.04
N SER A 561 -20.99 -6.35 0.66
CA SER A 561 -21.75 -7.04 -0.39
C SER A 561 -21.22 -6.68 -1.79
N GLY A 562 -21.64 -7.42 -2.81
CA GLY A 562 -21.24 -7.19 -4.21
C GLY A 562 -21.52 -5.79 -4.75
N ASP A 563 -22.55 -5.10 -4.23
CA ASP A 563 -22.90 -3.70 -4.53
C ASP A 563 -22.13 -2.68 -3.67
N GLY A 564 -21.11 -3.14 -2.93
CA GLY A 564 -20.21 -2.31 -2.13
C GLY A 564 -20.77 -1.88 -0.79
N ASN A 565 -21.98 -2.28 -0.41
CA ASN A 565 -22.51 -1.90 0.90
C ASN A 565 -21.63 -2.50 2.01
N TYR A 566 -21.08 -1.63 2.86
CA TYR A 566 -20.34 -2.06 4.03
C TYR A 566 -21.30 -2.65 5.06
N MET A 567 -21.09 -3.93 5.40
CA MET A 567 -21.97 -4.63 6.32
C MET A 567 -21.49 -4.49 7.76
N LEU A 568 -20.24 -4.89 8.03
CA LEU A 568 -19.66 -4.87 9.36
C LEU A 568 -18.13 -4.96 9.33
N SER A 569 -17.49 -4.55 10.42
CA SER A 569 -16.15 -4.99 10.78
C SER A 569 -16.20 -5.93 11.97
N ASN A 570 -15.43 -7.01 11.94
CA ASN A 570 -15.14 -7.83 13.11
C ASN A 570 -13.65 -7.73 13.42
N LEU A 571 -13.33 -7.61 14.71
CA LEU A 571 -11.96 -7.62 15.20
C LEU A 571 -11.72 -8.98 15.84
N SER A 572 -10.60 -9.62 15.50
CA SER A 572 -10.15 -10.76 16.27
C SER A 572 -9.74 -10.30 17.67
N LYS A 573 -9.69 -11.25 18.61
CA LYS A 573 -9.00 -11.01 19.89
C LYS A 573 -7.55 -10.60 19.60
N ALA A 574 -7.03 -9.69 20.42
CA ALA A 574 -5.61 -9.34 20.42
C ALA A 574 -4.81 -10.52 21.00
N VAL A 575 -4.04 -11.21 20.16
CA VAL A 575 -3.34 -12.45 20.53
C VAL A 575 -1.86 -12.37 20.15
N PRO A 576 -0.98 -13.15 20.80
CA PRO A 576 0.40 -13.31 20.34
C PRO A 576 0.46 -13.76 18.87
N ILE A 577 1.53 -13.41 18.15
CA ILE A 577 1.69 -13.75 16.72
C ILE A 577 1.51 -15.24 16.39
N ALA A 578 1.84 -16.12 17.35
CA ALA A 578 1.69 -17.56 17.22
C ALA A 578 0.22 -18.02 17.17
N GLU A 579 -0.68 -17.28 17.84
CA GLU A 579 -2.11 -17.58 17.96
C GLU A 579 -2.96 -16.81 16.94
N TYR A 580 -2.35 -15.89 16.17
CA TYR A 580 -3.05 -15.02 15.22
C TYR A 580 -3.93 -15.79 14.21
N LYS A 581 -3.44 -16.95 13.75
CA LYS A 581 -4.17 -17.78 12.79
C LYS A 581 -5.55 -18.17 13.32
N ASP A 582 -5.59 -18.73 14.53
CA ASP A 582 -6.83 -19.26 15.11
C ASP A 582 -7.80 -18.12 15.46
N ALA A 583 -7.27 -16.99 15.94
CA ALA A 583 -8.06 -15.80 16.20
C ALA A 583 -8.71 -15.21 14.93
N LEU A 584 -8.00 -15.22 13.79
CA LEU A 584 -8.54 -14.76 12.51
C LEU A 584 -9.66 -15.69 12.01
N LEU A 585 -9.48 -17.01 12.13
CA LEU A 585 -10.46 -17.99 11.68
C LEU A 585 -11.76 -17.92 12.49
N GLU A 586 -11.66 -17.79 13.82
CA GLU A 586 -12.85 -17.66 14.66
C GLU A 586 -13.59 -16.35 14.35
N SER A 587 -12.87 -15.25 14.16
CA SER A 587 -13.45 -13.99 13.71
C SER A 587 -14.18 -14.13 12.36
N LEU A 588 -13.60 -14.86 11.40
CA LEU A 588 -14.22 -15.12 10.11
C LEU A 588 -15.49 -15.97 10.24
N ARG A 589 -15.46 -17.03 11.04
CA ARG A 589 -16.62 -17.88 11.31
C ARG A 589 -17.78 -17.08 11.92
N GLU A 590 -17.51 -16.29 12.96
CA GLU A 590 -18.50 -15.41 13.58
C GLU A 590 -19.10 -14.42 12.58
N THR A 591 -18.26 -13.82 11.74
CA THR A 591 -18.69 -12.89 10.71
C THR A 591 -19.61 -13.56 9.69
N ILE A 592 -19.27 -14.74 9.19
CA ILE A 592 -20.11 -15.47 8.23
C ILE A 592 -21.46 -15.83 8.87
N ILE A 593 -21.49 -16.25 10.14
CA ILE A 593 -22.75 -16.55 10.85
C ILE A 593 -23.63 -15.30 10.97
N LYS A 594 -23.04 -14.15 11.32
CA LYS A 594 -23.76 -12.86 11.38
C LYS A 594 -24.35 -12.49 10.03
N VAL A 595 -23.57 -12.59 8.95
CA VAL A 595 -24.02 -12.26 7.60
C VAL A 595 -25.10 -13.23 7.10
N LYS A 596 -24.94 -14.54 7.34
CA LYS A 596 -25.95 -15.56 7.05
C LYS A 596 -27.31 -15.21 7.66
N ARG A 597 -27.33 -14.77 8.92
CA ARG A 597 -28.56 -14.33 9.62
C ARG A 597 -29.13 -13.04 9.03
N ALA A 598 -28.27 -12.05 8.75
CA ALA A 598 -28.69 -10.75 8.24
C ALA A 598 -29.26 -10.82 6.81
N MET A 599 -28.66 -11.67 5.96
CA MET A 599 -29.06 -11.86 4.56
C MET A 599 -30.10 -12.97 4.35
N ASN A 600 -30.52 -13.65 5.43
CA ASN A 600 -31.50 -14.73 5.42
C ASN A 600 -31.20 -15.82 4.36
N TRP A 601 -29.97 -16.37 4.37
CA TRP A 601 -29.57 -17.38 3.40
C TRP A 601 -30.38 -18.67 3.51
N GLU A 602 -30.92 -19.12 2.38
CA GLU A 602 -31.68 -20.36 2.26
C GLU A 602 -30.81 -21.50 1.71
N ARG A 603 -31.14 -22.74 2.08
CA ARG A 603 -30.41 -23.93 1.63
C ARG A 603 -30.38 -24.00 0.11
N GLY A 604 -29.20 -24.28 -0.46
CA GLY A 604 -29.00 -24.34 -1.91
C GLY A 604 -28.84 -22.97 -2.59
N ASN A 605 -28.82 -21.87 -1.85
CA ASN A 605 -28.35 -20.58 -2.39
C ASN A 605 -26.90 -20.70 -2.86
N HIS A 606 -26.58 -20.01 -3.95
CA HIS A 606 -25.22 -19.88 -4.45
C HIS A 606 -24.54 -18.69 -3.76
N ILE A 607 -23.41 -18.92 -3.12
CA ILE A 607 -22.68 -17.96 -2.30
C ILE A 607 -21.28 -17.81 -2.87
N ARG A 608 -20.85 -16.57 -3.11
CA ARG A 608 -19.49 -16.26 -3.53
C ARG A 608 -18.76 -15.46 -2.46
N LEU A 609 -17.61 -15.97 -2.03
CA LEU A 609 -16.79 -15.39 -0.96
C LEU A 609 -15.41 -15.00 -1.51
N ILE A 610 -15.15 -13.69 -1.63
CA ILE A 610 -13.89 -13.18 -2.17
C ILE A 610 -13.09 -12.54 -1.06
N PHE A 611 -11.86 -12.99 -0.84
CA PHE A 611 -10.96 -12.50 0.21
C PHE A 611 -9.87 -11.64 -0.41
N HIS A 612 -9.87 -10.35 -0.11
CA HIS A 612 -8.79 -9.44 -0.42
C HIS A 612 -7.82 -9.37 0.76
N ALA A 613 -6.56 -9.73 0.51
CA ALA A 613 -5.49 -9.63 1.48
C ALA A 613 -4.34 -8.76 0.96
N PHE A 614 -3.69 -8.03 1.86
CA PHE A 614 -2.47 -7.27 1.56
C PHE A 614 -1.19 -8.12 1.63
N LYS A 615 -1.28 -9.29 2.27
CA LYS A 615 -0.24 -10.32 2.34
C LYS A 615 -0.74 -11.61 1.71
N PRO A 616 0.17 -12.45 1.16
CA PRO A 616 -0.23 -13.75 0.68
C PRO A 616 -0.66 -14.59 1.89
N LEU A 617 -1.84 -15.21 1.80
CA LEU A 617 -2.24 -16.22 2.78
C LEU A 617 -1.25 -17.38 2.71
N LYS A 618 -0.77 -17.82 3.87
CA LYS A 618 0.05 -19.03 3.93
C LYS A 618 -0.82 -20.24 3.59
N ASP A 619 -0.21 -21.29 3.05
CA ASP A 619 -0.94 -22.53 2.72
C ASP A 619 -1.76 -23.06 3.91
N ASN A 620 -1.19 -23.00 5.12
CA ASN A 620 -1.88 -23.43 6.35
C ASN A 620 -3.05 -22.52 6.76
N GLU A 621 -3.04 -21.24 6.38
CA GLU A 621 -4.16 -20.31 6.60
C GLU A 621 -5.25 -20.57 5.56
N ALA A 622 -4.86 -20.76 4.30
CA ALA A 622 -5.77 -21.11 3.21
C ALA A 622 -6.49 -22.44 3.47
N GLU A 623 -5.79 -23.47 3.94
CA GLU A 623 -6.41 -24.77 4.26
C GLU A 623 -7.41 -24.65 5.44
N ALA A 624 -7.13 -23.80 6.43
CA ALA A 624 -8.06 -23.61 7.53
C ALA A 624 -9.32 -22.84 7.11
N ILE A 625 -9.19 -21.84 6.22
CA ILE A 625 -10.39 -21.21 5.63
C ILE A 625 -11.14 -22.23 4.76
N LYS A 626 -10.43 -23.11 4.05
CA LYS A 626 -11.05 -24.18 3.25
C LYS A 626 -11.81 -25.19 4.11
N GLU A 627 -11.35 -25.51 5.32
CA GLU A 627 -12.13 -26.30 6.28
C GLU A 627 -13.45 -25.58 6.65
N LEU A 628 -13.39 -24.28 6.96
CA LEU A 628 -14.59 -23.46 7.18
C LEU A 628 -15.51 -23.44 5.94
N MET A 629 -14.94 -23.41 4.73
CA MET A 629 -15.74 -23.50 3.50
C MET A 629 -16.41 -24.87 3.35
N LYS A 630 -15.74 -25.97 3.69
CA LYS A 630 -16.33 -27.33 3.65
C LYS A 630 -17.56 -27.42 4.56
N GLU A 631 -17.52 -26.77 5.74
CA GLU A 631 -18.69 -26.68 6.63
C GLU A 631 -19.88 -26.01 5.90
N LEU A 632 -19.64 -24.89 5.21
CA LEU A 632 -20.67 -24.16 4.46
C LEU A 632 -21.16 -24.90 3.21
N CYS A 633 -20.28 -25.60 2.49
CA CYS A 633 -20.61 -26.37 1.29
C CYS A 633 -21.59 -27.53 1.56
N SER A 634 -21.80 -27.91 2.82
CA SER A 634 -22.79 -28.93 3.17
C SER A 634 -24.24 -28.45 3.01
N GLU A 635 -24.47 -27.13 3.11
CA GLU A 635 -25.79 -26.50 3.06
C GLU A 635 -25.98 -25.63 1.80
N TYR A 636 -24.90 -25.16 1.19
CA TYR A 636 -24.90 -24.15 0.13
C TYR A 636 -23.96 -24.49 -1.02
N ASP A 637 -24.19 -23.88 -2.19
CA ASP A 637 -23.23 -23.91 -3.30
C ASP A 637 -22.25 -22.75 -3.13
N VAL A 638 -20.98 -23.04 -2.86
CA VAL A 638 -20.00 -22.03 -2.42
C VAL A 638 -18.79 -21.96 -3.35
N ASP A 639 -18.63 -20.79 -3.96
CA ASP A 639 -17.44 -20.38 -4.70
C ASP A 639 -16.58 -19.45 -3.83
N TYR A 640 -15.27 -19.62 -3.84
CA TYR A 640 -14.37 -18.71 -3.12
C TYR A 640 -13.08 -18.39 -3.87
N ALA A 641 -12.59 -17.18 -3.64
CA ALA A 641 -11.33 -16.70 -4.20
C ALA A 641 -10.47 -16.02 -3.13
N PHE A 642 -9.21 -16.41 -3.05
CA PHE A 642 -8.22 -15.74 -2.21
C PHE A 642 -7.32 -14.87 -3.09
N LEU A 643 -7.50 -13.56 -2.99
CA LEU A 643 -6.83 -12.58 -3.82
C LEU A 643 -5.84 -11.77 -2.99
N HIS A 644 -4.55 -11.97 -3.25
CA HIS A 644 -3.50 -11.11 -2.73
C HIS A 644 -3.35 -9.89 -3.66
N ILE A 645 -3.58 -8.69 -3.13
CA ILE A 645 -3.41 -7.43 -3.86
C ILE A 645 -2.02 -6.89 -3.53
N VAL A 646 -1.06 -7.11 -4.43
CA VAL A 646 0.34 -6.77 -4.25
C VAL A 646 0.59 -5.36 -4.76
N GLN A 647 1.02 -4.46 -3.88
CA GLN A 647 1.48 -3.12 -4.26
C GLN A 647 2.99 -3.11 -4.57
N ASP A 648 3.78 -3.84 -3.80
CA ASP A 648 5.23 -3.88 -3.93
C ASP A 648 5.68 -5.00 -4.89
N HIS A 649 5.88 -4.63 -6.15
CA HIS A 649 6.44 -5.49 -7.19
C HIS A 649 7.16 -4.68 -8.27
N PRO A 650 8.05 -5.28 -9.07
CA PRO A 650 8.86 -4.53 -10.03
C PRO A 650 8.13 -4.20 -11.35
N PHE A 651 6.93 -4.74 -11.63
CA PHE A 651 6.23 -4.45 -12.88
C PHE A 651 5.74 -3.00 -12.96
N ILE A 652 6.00 -2.35 -14.11
CA ILE A 652 5.54 -1.01 -14.46
C ILE A 652 5.07 -1.01 -15.91
N LEU A 653 3.88 -0.47 -16.13
CA LEU A 653 3.34 -0.21 -17.45
C LEU A 653 3.49 1.29 -17.75
N PHE A 654 4.09 1.62 -18.89
CA PHE A 654 4.23 3.00 -19.37
C PHE A 654 3.25 3.23 -20.53
N ASP A 655 2.58 4.37 -20.54
CA ASP A 655 1.83 4.87 -21.71
C ASP A 655 2.56 6.09 -22.29
N GLU A 656 3.43 5.87 -23.27
CA GLU A 656 4.26 6.91 -23.87
C GLU A 656 3.45 8.03 -24.55
N SER A 657 2.14 7.83 -24.75
CA SER A 657 1.24 8.84 -25.31
C SER A 657 0.68 9.82 -24.26
N GLU A 658 0.87 9.53 -22.97
CA GLU A 658 0.44 10.38 -21.85
C GLU A 658 1.49 11.46 -21.53
N ASN A 659 1.16 12.71 -21.83
CA ASN A 659 2.05 13.85 -21.64
C ASN A 659 2.03 14.41 -20.21
N GLY A 660 1.18 13.86 -19.34
CA GLY A 660 0.98 14.33 -17.98
C GLY A 660 -0.12 15.40 -17.91
N VAL A 661 -0.56 15.67 -16.68
CA VAL A 661 -1.68 16.56 -16.37
C VAL A 661 -1.15 17.84 -15.73
N TRP A 662 -1.92 18.92 -15.85
CA TRP A 662 -1.64 20.18 -15.16
C TRP A 662 -1.77 20.01 -13.65
N ASP A 663 -0.76 20.43 -12.90
CA ASP A 663 -0.87 20.57 -11.45
C ASP A 663 -1.39 21.96 -11.10
N TYR A 664 -2.60 22.01 -10.52
CA TYR A 664 -3.22 23.26 -10.10
C TYR A 664 -2.63 23.81 -8.79
N GLU A 665 -1.94 22.98 -7.99
CA GLU A 665 -1.31 23.39 -6.73
C GLU A 665 0.00 24.12 -7.00
N THR A 666 0.91 23.51 -7.76
CA THR A 666 2.20 24.10 -8.13
C THR A 666 2.16 24.99 -9.37
N GLN A 667 1.03 25.00 -10.10
CA GLN A 667 0.87 25.69 -11.38
C GLN A 667 1.90 25.25 -12.44
N THR A 668 2.30 23.98 -12.41
CA THR A 668 3.23 23.40 -13.38
C THR A 668 2.57 22.28 -14.20
N PRO A 669 2.84 22.18 -15.51
CA PRO A 669 2.44 21.01 -16.28
C PRO A 669 3.30 19.79 -15.90
N GLY A 670 2.76 18.58 -16.12
CA GLY A 670 3.59 17.38 -16.27
C GLY A 670 3.54 16.36 -15.15
N LYS A 671 2.59 16.42 -14.21
CA LYS A 671 2.41 15.32 -13.25
C LYS A 671 1.85 14.07 -13.95
N GLY A 672 2.32 12.89 -13.56
CA GLY A 672 1.83 11.63 -14.12
C GLY A 672 2.16 11.42 -15.60
N LYS A 673 3.24 12.02 -16.11
CA LYS A 673 3.73 11.72 -17.46
C LYS A 673 4.03 10.22 -17.61
N PHE A 674 3.69 9.67 -18.78
CA PHE A 674 3.76 8.24 -19.09
C PHE A 674 2.93 7.31 -18.19
N THR A 675 2.03 7.86 -17.38
CA THR A 675 1.18 7.06 -16.50
C THR A 675 0.05 6.42 -17.31
N PRO A 676 -0.15 5.10 -17.20
CA PRO A 676 -1.24 4.41 -17.89
C PRO A 676 -2.60 4.92 -17.38
N LYS A 677 -3.61 4.88 -18.25
CA LYS A 677 -4.98 5.21 -17.83
C LYS A 677 -5.44 4.29 -16.69
N ARG A 678 -6.08 4.89 -15.69
CA ARG A 678 -6.75 4.18 -14.60
C ARG A 678 -7.77 3.19 -15.18
N GLY A 679 -7.73 1.94 -14.70
CA GLY A 679 -8.59 0.85 -15.14
C GLY A 679 -7.99 -0.04 -16.22
N LEU A 680 -6.80 0.26 -16.76
CA LEU A 680 -6.10 -0.67 -17.64
C LEU A 680 -5.64 -1.91 -16.88
N PHE A 681 -5.85 -3.09 -17.44
CA PHE A 681 -5.36 -4.35 -16.87
C PHE A 681 -5.05 -5.40 -17.93
N PHE A 682 -4.20 -6.36 -17.57
CA PHE A 682 -3.89 -7.52 -18.41
C PHE A 682 -3.37 -8.69 -17.56
N ARG A 683 -3.46 -9.91 -18.10
CA ARG A 683 -3.01 -11.13 -17.41
C ARG A 683 -1.51 -11.34 -17.59
N VAL A 684 -0.78 -11.45 -16.49
CA VAL A 684 0.65 -11.81 -16.47
C VAL A 684 0.83 -13.34 -16.48
N SER A 685 -0.11 -14.05 -15.86
CA SER A 685 -0.22 -15.51 -15.86
C SER A 685 -1.67 -15.94 -15.67
N LYS A 686 -1.94 -17.25 -15.63
CA LYS A 686 -3.27 -17.81 -15.31
C LYS A 686 -3.83 -17.36 -13.95
N SER A 687 -2.96 -16.95 -13.04
CA SER A 687 -3.29 -16.60 -11.65
C SER A 687 -2.86 -15.17 -11.28
N GLU A 688 -2.31 -14.40 -12.21
CA GLU A 688 -1.79 -13.06 -11.94
C GLU A 688 -2.28 -12.04 -12.96
N VAL A 689 -2.79 -10.90 -12.48
CA VAL A 689 -3.27 -9.78 -13.29
C VAL A 689 -2.58 -8.49 -12.85
N LEU A 690 -2.04 -7.73 -13.79
CA LEU A 690 -1.57 -6.37 -13.53
C LEU A 690 -2.71 -5.38 -13.76
N LEU A 691 -2.98 -4.49 -12.83
CA LEU A 691 -4.10 -3.54 -12.87
C LEU A 691 -3.65 -2.13 -12.45
N SER A 692 -3.87 -1.14 -13.31
CA SER A 692 -3.61 0.26 -13.02
C SER A 692 -4.76 0.89 -12.24
N LEU A 693 -4.57 1.09 -10.94
CA LEU A 693 -5.53 1.83 -10.12
C LEU A 693 -5.29 3.35 -10.20
N THR A 694 -4.07 3.84 -10.34
CA THR A 694 -3.81 5.29 -10.39
C THR A 694 -3.48 5.74 -11.81
N GLY A 695 -4.22 6.71 -12.35
CA GLY A 695 -3.93 7.37 -13.62
C GLY A 695 -3.32 8.76 -13.42
N ALA A 696 -2.97 9.43 -14.52
CA ALA A 696 -2.32 10.75 -14.46
C ALA A 696 -3.15 11.83 -13.74
N ASN A 697 -4.48 11.75 -13.79
CA ASN A 697 -5.38 12.66 -13.07
C ASN A 697 -5.37 12.43 -11.55
N GLU A 698 -5.11 11.19 -11.11
CA GLU A 698 -5.09 10.81 -9.70
C GLU A 698 -3.73 11.03 -9.04
N VAL A 699 -2.66 11.18 -9.84
CA VAL A 699 -1.34 11.61 -9.34
C VAL A 699 -1.49 12.97 -8.67
N LYS A 700 -1.03 13.06 -7.41
CA LYS A 700 -1.20 14.26 -6.60
C LYS A 700 -0.21 15.34 -7.02
N ARG A 701 1.08 15.02 -7.00
CA ARG A 701 2.17 15.95 -7.29
C ARG A 701 3.18 15.36 -8.27
N PRO A 702 3.98 16.19 -8.97
CA PRO A 702 5.09 15.72 -9.79
C PRO A 702 6.07 14.82 -9.02
N GLU A 703 6.28 15.09 -7.72
CA GLU A 703 7.22 14.32 -6.90
C GLU A 703 6.84 12.83 -6.71
N ASN A 704 5.56 12.50 -6.88
CA ASN A 704 5.10 11.12 -6.82
C ASN A 704 5.62 10.26 -7.98
N GLY A 705 6.06 10.88 -9.09
CA GLY A 705 6.50 10.17 -10.29
C GLY A 705 5.38 9.35 -10.95
N ILE A 706 5.79 8.32 -11.70
CA ILE A 706 4.85 7.34 -12.27
C ILE A 706 4.33 6.39 -11.17
N PRO A 707 3.01 6.22 -11.01
CA PRO A 707 2.45 5.27 -10.05
C PRO A 707 2.67 3.83 -10.53
N THR A 708 2.93 2.94 -9.58
CA THR A 708 3.02 1.51 -9.84
C THR A 708 1.60 0.93 -9.94
N PRO A 709 1.29 0.09 -10.96
CA PRO A 709 0.06 -0.70 -10.95
C PRO A 709 0.07 -1.69 -9.77
N VAL A 710 -1.07 -2.31 -9.48
CA VAL A 710 -1.14 -3.42 -8.51
C VAL A 710 -1.10 -4.76 -9.24
N LEU A 711 -0.49 -5.77 -8.63
CA LEU A 711 -0.50 -7.15 -9.11
C LEU A 711 -1.48 -7.94 -8.26
N LEU A 712 -2.55 -8.42 -8.89
CA LEU A 712 -3.53 -9.30 -8.28
C LEU A 712 -3.04 -10.73 -8.43
N ARG A 713 -2.82 -11.44 -7.32
CA ARG A 713 -2.38 -12.83 -7.31
C ARG A 713 -3.47 -13.70 -6.69
N LEU A 714 -4.04 -14.59 -7.50
CA LEU A 714 -5.00 -15.58 -7.08
C LEU A 714 -4.29 -16.78 -6.45
N HIS A 715 -4.71 -17.16 -5.26
CA HIS A 715 -4.20 -18.36 -4.59
C HIS A 715 -4.64 -19.63 -5.32
N ARG A 716 -3.77 -20.64 -5.39
CA ARG A 716 -4.01 -21.92 -6.06
C ARG A 716 -5.19 -22.72 -5.50
N GLU A 717 -5.52 -22.53 -4.23
CA GLU A 717 -6.64 -23.21 -3.56
C GLU A 717 -8.01 -22.56 -3.84
N SER A 718 -8.07 -21.48 -4.62
CA SER A 718 -9.34 -20.81 -4.97
C SER A 718 -10.17 -21.67 -5.92
N THR A 719 -11.48 -21.77 -5.69
CA THR A 719 -12.41 -22.42 -6.63
C THR A 719 -12.90 -21.46 -7.71
N PHE A 720 -13.06 -20.17 -7.37
CA PHE A 720 -13.42 -19.13 -8.31
C PHE A 720 -12.18 -18.47 -8.92
N ASN A 721 -12.05 -18.59 -10.23
CA ASN A 721 -10.81 -18.31 -10.97
C ASN A 721 -11.01 -17.39 -12.20
N ASP A 722 -12.15 -16.70 -12.30
CA ASP A 722 -12.32 -15.62 -13.30
C ASP A 722 -11.54 -14.37 -12.87
N THR A 723 -10.28 -14.30 -13.32
CA THR A 723 -9.39 -13.18 -13.01
C THR A 723 -9.85 -11.86 -13.63
N THR A 724 -10.64 -11.88 -14.71
CA THR A 724 -11.15 -10.65 -15.35
C THR A 724 -12.24 -10.04 -14.48
N TYR A 725 -13.13 -10.88 -13.97
CA TYR A 725 -14.14 -10.47 -12.99
C TYR A 725 -13.49 -9.87 -11.75
N LEU A 726 -12.53 -10.58 -11.14
CA LEU A 726 -11.81 -10.13 -9.95
C LEU A 726 -11.08 -8.79 -10.18
N ALA A 727 -10.45 -8.60 -11.34
CA ALA A 727 -9.78 -7.33 -11.66
C ALA A 727 -10.77 -6.15 -11.76
N ARG A 728 -11.92 -6.36 -12.39
CA ARG A 728 -12.98 -5.34 -12.47
C ARG A 728 -13.62 -5.05 -11.12
N GLN A 729 -13.77 -6.06 -10.26
CA GLN A 729 -14.25 -5.89 -8.89
C GLN A 729 -13.27 -5.05 -8.08
N VAL A 730 -11.97 -5.40 -8.06
CA VAL A 730 -10.92 -4.62 -7.38
C VAL A 730 -10.90 -3.17 -7.87
N PHE A 731 -10.97 -2.97 -9.19
CA PHE A 731 -11.08 -1.64 -9.78
C PHE A 731 -12.29 -0.86 -9.24
N THR A 732 -13.47 -1.47 -9.25
CA THR A 732 -14.72 -0.83 -8.80
C THR A 732 -14.67 -0.49 -7.31
N PHE A 733 -14.13 -1.38 -6.48
CA PHE A 733 -13.95 -1.16 -5.04
C PHE A 733 -12.92 -0.08 -4.74
N SER A 734 -11.95 0.17 -5.62
CA SER A 734 -11.03 1.32 -5.46
C SER A 734 -11.68 2.67 -5.80
N CYS A 735 -12.84 2.66 -6.45
CA CYS A 735 -13.68 3.83 -6.67
C CYS A 735 -14.73 4.05 -5.56
N HIS A 736 -14.82 3.16 -4.56
CA HIS A 736 -15.94 3.11 -3.61
C HIS A 736 -15.62 3.68 -2.22
N SER A 737 -14.68 4.64 -2.11
CA SER A 737 -14.29 5.19 -0.81
C SER A 737 -15.20 6.32 -0.34
N TRP A 738 -15.77 6.19 0.84
CA TRP A 738 -16.44 7.26 1.59
C TRP A 738 -15.50 8.14 2.42
N ARG A 739 -14.17 7.98 2.28
CA ARG A 739 -13.19 8.90 2.89
C ARG A 739 -12.98 10.15 2.04
N SER A 740 -13.27 10.08 0.74
CA SER A 740 -12.97 11.15 -0.20
C SER A 740 -13.75 10.96 -1.51
N PHE A 741 -14.06 12.06 -2.19
CA PHE A 741 -14.56 12.05 -3.57
C PHE A 741 -13.44 11.89 -4.61
N PHE A 742 -12.27 11.39 -4.22
CA PHE A 742 -11.21 11.02 -5.14
C PHE A 742 -11.06 9.49 -5.13
N PRO A 743 -10.94 8.84 -6.30
CA PRO A 743 -10.68 7.42 -6.36
C PRO A 743 -9.42 7.06 -5.57
N SER A 744 -9.46 5.93 -4.86
CA SER A 744 -8.36 5.45 -4.03
C SER A 744 -7.35 4.65 -4.85
N SER A 745 -6.10 4.63 -4.40
CA SER A 745 -5.02 3.83 -5.02
C SER A 745 -5.12 2.33 -4.72
N MET A 746 -5.98 1.95 -3.77
CA MET A 746 -6.26 0.58 -3.34
C MET A 746 -7.78 0.41 -3.17
N PRO A 747 -8.33 -0.82 -3.26
CA PRO A 747 -9.75 -1.05 -2.97
C PRO A 747 -10.09 -0.76 -1.50
N VAL A 748 -11.32 -0.35 -1.24
CA VAL A 748 -11.78 -0.03 0.12
C VAL A 748 -11.68 -1.19 1.10
N THR A 749 -11.78 -2.43 0.62
CA THR A 749 -11.57 -3.65 1.40
C THR A 749 -10.18 -3.71 2.05
N ILE A 750 -9.14 -3.26 1.34
CA ILE A 750 -7.79 -3.14 1.91
C ILE A 750 -7.66 -1.82 2.69
N THR A 751 -8.04 -0.71 2.07
CA THR A 751 -7.85 0.64 2.64
C THR A 751 -8.53 0.81 4.00
N TYR A 752 -9.76 0.31 4.17
CA TYR A 752 -10.49 0.43 5.43
C TYR A 752 -9.90 -0.48 6.51
N SER A 753 -9.50 -1.69 6.13
CA SER A 753 -8.80 -2.60 7.03
C SER A 753 -7.48 -2.00 7.53
N GLU A 754 -6.73 -1.31 6.67
CA GLU A 754 -5.52 -0.58 7.06
C GLU A 754 -5.79 0.64 7.96
N LEU A 755 -6.86 1.41 7.69
CA LEU A 755 -7.26 2.54 8.54
C LEU A 755 -7.64 2.08 9.94
N ILE A 756 -8.44 1.01 10.04
CA ILE A 756 -8.77 0.37 11.32
C ILE A 756 -7.49 -0.10 12.01
N ALA A 757 -6.60 -0.78 11.28
CA ALA A 757 -5.35 -1.29 11.84
C ALA A 757 -4.48 -0.18 12.42
N LYS A 758 -4.27 0.88 11.65
CA LYS A 758 -3.50 2.05 12.06
C LYS A 758 -4.12 2.72 13.29
N MET A 759 -5.43 2.93 13.27
CA MET A 759 -6.14 3.59 14.37
C MET A 759 -6.08 2.77 15.66
N LEU A 760 -6.30 1.45 15.60
CA LEU A 760 -6.18 0.58 16.77
C LEU A 760 -4.74 0.52 17.31
N GLY A 761 -3.74 0.54 16.42
CA GLY A 761 -2.33 0.61 16.83
C GLY A 761 -2.02 1.91 17.58
N GLN A 762 -2.52 3.05 17.09
CA GLN A 762 -2.38 4.34 17.75
C GLN A 762 -3.14 4.38 19.09
N LEU A 763 -4.40 3.93 19.13
CA LEU A 763 -5.20 3.89 20.35
C LEU A 763 -4.61 2.96 21.41
N GLY A 764 -3.95 1.86 21.00
CA GLY A 764 -3.23 0.96 21.90
C GLY A 764 -2.06 1.61 22.65
N THR A 765 -1.63 2.82 22.26
CA THR A 765 -0.63 3.60 22.99
C THR A 765 -1.22 4.42 24.15
N VAL A 766 -2.55 4.58 24.20
CA VAL A 766 -3.28 5.29 25.25
C VAL A 766 -3.61 4.31 26.39
N SER A 767 -3.24 4.64 27.62
CA SER A 767 -3.37 3.75 28.78
C SER A 767 -4.82 3.45 29.17
N SER A 768 -5.75 4.37 28.88
CA SER A 768 -7.19 4.19 29.15
C SER A 768 -7.93 3.40 28.08
N TRP A 769 -7.30 3.07 26.95
CA TRP A 769 -7.97 2.41 25.83
C TRP A 769 -8.22 0.92 26.10
N ASN A 770 -9.47 0.50 25.93
CA ASN A 770 -9.85 -0.91 25.91
C ASN A 770 -10.39 -1.30 24.50
N PRO A 771 -9.71 -2.19 23.76
CA PRO A 771 -10.17 -2.69 22.46
C PRO A 771 -11.58 -3.31 22.48
N ASP A 772 -12.04 -3.86 23.61
CA ASP A 772 -13.38 -4.46 23.74
C ASP A 772 -14.51 -3.44 23.52
N SER A 773 -14.21 -2.14 23.63
CA SER A 773 -15.13 -1.06 23.26
C SER A 773 -15.63 -1.20 21.82
N MET A 774 -14.85 -1.84 20.94
CA MET A 774 -15.21 -2.06 19.54
C MET A 774 -16.23 -3.18 19.33
N LEU A 775 -16.53 -3.99 20.35
CA LEU A 775 -17.57 -5.03 20.28
C LEU A 775 -19.00 -4.46 20.33
N GLY A 776 -19.15 -3.19 20.70
CA GLY A 776 -20.43 -2.49 20.71
C GLY A 776 -20.84 -1.89 19.35
N ARG A 777 -21.94 -1.12 19.34
CA ARG A 777 -22.51 -0.49 18.14
C ARG A 777 -21.50 0.36 17.35
N VAL A 778 -20.54 0.99 18.03
CA VAL A 778 -19.54 1.82 17.35
C VAL A 778 -18.65 1.02 16.40
N GLY A 779 -18.45 -0.28 16.64
CA GLY A 779 -17.71 -1.17 15.76
C GLY A 779 -18.42 -1.49 14.44
N GLU A 780 -19.74 -1.25 14.36
CA GLU A 780 -20.55 -1.41 13.14
C GLU A 780 -20.62 -0.11 12.32
N THR A 781 -20.22 1.02 12.90
CA THR A 781 -20.14 2.31 12.19
C THR A 781 -18.81 2.47 11.46
N ARG A 782 -18.69 3.53 10.66
CA ARG A 782 -17.48 3.84 9.89
C ARG A 782 -16.56 4.78 10.68
N TRP A 783 -16.40 4.49 11.98
CA TRP A 783 -15.67 5.28 12.98
C TRP A 783 -14.20 5.55 12.61
N PHE A 784 -13.62 4.70 11.77
CA PHE A 784 -12.22 4.73 11.34
C PHE A 784 -11.94 5.67 10.17
N LEU A 785 -12.98 6.17 9.47
CA LEU A 785 -12.84 7.18 8.40
C LEU A 785 -12.30 8.50 8.97
#